data_AF-A0A2J8S8X7-F1
#
_entry.id   AF-A0A2J8S8X7-F1
#
_cell.length_a   1.000
_cell.length_b   1.000
_cell.length_c   1.000
_cell.angle_alpha   90.00
_cell.angle_beta   90.00
_cell.angle_gamma   90.00
#
_symmetry.space_group_name_H-M   'P 1'
#
loop_
_entity.id
_entity.type
_entity.pdbx_description
1 polymer ?
#
loop_
_entity_poly.entity_id
_entity_poly.type
_entity_poly.pdbx_seq_one_letter_code
_entity_poly.pdbx_strand_id
1 'polypeptide(L)'
;QQSLLQEKLREHLAEKEKLNEERLEQEEKHKAKIRQLTEEKAALEECITQERNRAKETLEEERKRMQELESLLAQQQKALAESITQEKNRVKEALEVEQTRVQELEKRLARQKEISESNIAYEKRKAKEAVEKEKKKVQDLENRLTQQKEELELKEQKEDVLNNKLSDALAMVEETQKTKATESLKAESLALKLNETLAELETTKTKMITVEERLILQQKMVKALQDEQESQRHGFEDEIMEYKEQIRQHSQTIVSLEEKLQKVTQHHKKIEGEIATLKDNDPTQKEERPQDPLVAPTTESSAKDMAYEHLIDDLLAAQKEILSQQEVIMKLRKDLTEAHSRMSDLRGELNEKQKMELEWNVALVQQQSKELSLLKEKMAQMSSLVEKKDRELKALKEALRATQEKHRLQLNTEKEQKPRKKTQMCDISVQIEPIHTEAFSSSQEQQSFSDLGVRCKGSRHEEVIQRQKKALSELRVRVKELEKARSPDHKDHKNESFLDLKNLRMENNVQKILLDAKPDLPTLSRIDILAPQNGLCNARFSSAMEKSGKMDVAEALELSEKLYLDMSKTLGSLMNIKNMSGHVSMKYLSRQEREKVNQLRQRDLDLVFDKITQLKNQLGRKEELLRGYEKDVEQLRRSKVSIEMYQSQVAKLEDDIYKEAEEKALLKEALERMEHQLCQEKRINRAIRQQK
;
A
#
# COMPACT_ATOMS: atom_id res chain seq x y z
N GLN A 1 123.01 125.36 100.38
CA GLN A 1 122.42 124.01 100.52
C GLN A 1 120.90 124.02 100.70
N GLN A 2 120.33 124.90 101.54
CA GLN A 2 118.88 124.90 101.86
C GLN A 2 117.93 124.97 100.64
N SER A 3 118.29 125.71 99.57
CA SER A 3 117.48 125.84 98.34
C SER A 3 117.20 124.52 97.62
N LEU A 4 118.18 123.61 97.54
CA LEU A 4 118.09 122.38 96.72
C LEU A 4 117.06 121.38 97.28
N LEU A 5 116.81 121.44 98.60
CA LEU A 5 115.84 120.60 99.28
C LEU A 5 114.40 121.07 99.04
N GLN A 6 114.21 122.38 98.83
CA GLN A 6 112.90 122.99 98.60
C GLN A 6 112.41 122.82 97.15
N GLU A 7 113.34 122.67 96.22
CA GLU A 7 113.09 122.40 94.79
C GLU A 7 112.60 120.95 94.57
N LYS A 8 113.34 119.95 95.08
CA LYS A 8 112.90 118.54 95.02
C LYS A 8 111.57 118.26 95.72
N LEU A 9 111.24 119.04 96.76
CA LEU A 9 109.95 118.93 97.43
C LEU A 9 108.79 119.41 96.52
N ARG A 10 109.04 120.40 95.65
CA ARG A 10 108.06 120.84 94.63
C ARG A 10 107.94 119.84 93.49
N GLU A 11 109.05 119.27 93.02
CA GLU A 11 109.03 118.24 91.97
C GLU A 11 108.19 117.03 92.40
N HIS A 12 108.42 116.48 93.60
CA HIS A 12 107.63 115.34 94.11
C HIS A 12 106.17 115.71 94.42
N LEU A 13 105.83 116.97 94.71
CA LEU A 13 104.43 117.39 94.84
C LEU A 13 103.75 117.41 93.47
N ALA A 14 104.37 118.02 92.46
CA ALA A 14 103.83 118.07 91.10
C ALA A 14 103.73 116.67 90.45
N GLU A 15 104.70 115.80 90.66
CA GLU A 15 104.67 114.40 90.20
C GLU A 15 103.55 113.60 90.89
N LYS A 16 103.33 113.82 92.19
CA LYS A 16 102.22 113.22 92.95
C LYS A 16 100.85 113.77 92.54
N GLU A 17 100.75 115.04 92.17
CA GLU A 17 99.54 115.64 91.60
C GLU A 17 99.24 115.02 90.22
N LYS A 18 100.23 114.97 89.33
CA LYS A 18 100.12 114.31 88.01
C LYS A 18 99.72 112.84 88.11
N LEU A 19 100.29 112.07 89.05
CA LEU A 19 99.90 110.67 89.30
C LEU A 19 98.50 110.54 89.94
N ASN A 20 98.03 111.54 90.70
CA ASN A 20 96.65 111.59 91.16
C ASN A 20 95.68 111.90 90.00
N GLU A 21 96.02 112.83 89.12
CA GLU A 21 95.24 113.15 87.92
C GLU A 21 95.17 111.97 86.95
N GLU A 22 96.30 111.32 86.64
CA GLU A 22 96.34 110.12 85.81
C GLU A 22 95.53 108.96 86.42
N ARG A 23 95.59 108.77 87.75
CA ARG A 23 94.73 107.78 88.42
C ARG A 23 93.25 108.17 88.34
N LEU A 24 92.90 109.45 88.53
CA LEU A 24 91.51 109.93 88.45
C LEU A 24 90.96 109.78 87.03
N GLU A 25 91.76 110.09 86.02
CA GLU A 25 91.40 109.94 84.61
C GLU A 25 91.25 108.46 84.22
N GLN A 26 92.11 107.57 84.73
CA GLN A 26 91.93 106.11 84.61
C GLN A 26 90.67 105.64 85.34
N GLU A 27 90.38 106.15 86.54
CA GLU A 27 89.20 105.79 87.32
C GLU A 27 87.90 106.20 86.61
N GLU A 28 87.85 107.40 86.02
CA GLU A 28 86.73 107.84 85.17
C GLU A 28 86.65 107.08 83.84
N LYS A 29 87.78 106.74 83.20
CA LYS A 29 87.78 105.83 82.03
C LYS A 29 87.23 104.46 82.38
N HIS A 30 87.57 103.91 83.55
CA HIS A 30 87.01 102.65 84.04
C HIS A 30 85.52 102.77 84.40
N LYS A 31 85.09 103.84 85.09
CA LYS A 31 83.66 104.11 85.35
C LYS A 31 82.86 104.25 84.05
N ALA A 32 83.38 104.98 83.07
CA ALA A 32 82.75 105.13 81.75
C ALA A 32 82.65 103.79 81.02
N LYS A 33 83.70 102.96 81.04
CA LYS A 33 83.64 101.64 80.40
C LYS A 33 82.74 100.66 81.16
N ILE A 34 82.63 100.76 82.49
CA ILE A 34 81.66 100.01 83.29
C ILE A 34 80.23 100.44 82.92
N ARG A 35 79.93 101.74 82.82
CA ARG A 35 78.61 102.24 82.37
C ARG A 35 78.25 101.70 80.99
N GLN A 36 79.15 101.85 80.02
CA GLN A 36 78.97 101.29 78.67
C GLN A 36 78.72 99.77 78.71
N LEU A 37 79.49 99.01 79.49
CA LEU A 37 79.29 97.55 79.62
C LEU A 37 77.98 97.19 80.32
N THR A 38 77.48 98.00 81.26
CA THR A 38 76.14 97.79 81.85
C THR A 38 75.01 98.14 80.89
N GLU A 39 75.18 99.14 80.03
CA GLU A 39 74.23 99.50 78.97
C GLU A 39 74.22 98.44 77.85
N GLU A 40 75.39 98.00 77.39
CA GLU A 40 75.57 96.89 76.45
C GLU A 40 74.97 95.59 77.01
N LYS A 41 75.18 95.29 78.30
CA LYS A 41 74.55 94.13 78.97
C LYS A 41 73.02 94.26 79.02
N ALA A 42 72.49 95.43 79.40
CA ALA A 42 71.05 95.63 79.48
C ALA A 42 70.38 95.50 78.10
N ALA A 43 70.98 96.08 77.05
CA ALA A 43 70.51 95.94 75.67
C ALA A 43 70.58 94.49 75.16
N LEU A 44 71.60 93.72 75.57
CA LEU A 44 71.66 92.28 75.28
C LEU A 44 70.61 91.48 76.05
N GLU A 45 70.33 91.80 77.31
CA GLU A 45 69.27 91.15 78.10
C GLU A 45 67.87 91.49 77.55
N GLU A 46 67.65 92.71 77.06
CA GLU A 46 66.43 93.10 76.33
C GLU A 46 66.33 92.37 74.98
N CYS A 47 67.40 92.32 74.18
CA CYS A 47 67.41 91.60 72.90
C CYS A 47 67.15 90.08 73.09
N ILE A 48 67.79 89.46 74.08
CA ILE A 48 67.58 88.04 74.43
C ILE A 48 66.15 87.78 74.90
N THR A 49 65.54 88.69 75.66
CA THR A 49 64.13 88.53 76.09
C THR A 49 63.15 88.78 74.95
N GLN A 50 63.43 89.71 74.03
CA GLN A 50 62.63 89.92 72.82
C GLN A 50 62.67 88.70 71.88
N GLU A 51 63.86 88.19 71.55
CA GLU A 51 64.01 86.97 70.74
C GLU A 51 63.38 85.75 71.42
N ARG A 52 63.54 85.61 72.75
CA ARG A 52 62.88 84.55 73.52
C ARG A 52 61.35 84.66 73.51
N ASN A 53 60.78 85.86 73.32
CA ASN A 53 59.33 86.02 73.18
C ASN A 53 58.86 85.69 71.76
N ARG A 54 59.54 86.18 70.71
CA ARG A 54 59.31 85.79 69.31
C ARG A 54 59.36 84.26 69.12
N ALA A 55 60.34 83.60 69.75
CA ALA A 55 60.50 82.15 69.72
C ALA A 55 59.38 81.39 70.48
N LYS A 56 58.73 81.99 71.49
CA LYS A 56 57.52 81.42 72.10
C LYS A 56 56.30 81.60 71.19
N GLU A 57 56.13 82.80 70.64
CA GLU A 57 54.97 83.17 69.80
C GLU A 57 54.89 82.25 68.57
N THR A 58 56.00 82.09 67.85
CA THR A 58 56.11 81.15 66.72
C THR A 58 55.87 79.69 67.13
N LEU A 59 56.33 79.26 68.31
CA LEU A 59 56.10 77.91 68.83
C LEU A 59 54.64 77.70 69.27
N GLU A 60 53.95 78.73 69.75
CA GLU A 60 52.52 78.70 70.02
C GLU A 60 51.67 78.74 68.74
N GLU A 61 52.09 79.44 67.69
CA GLU A 61 51.46 79.36 66.37
C GLU A 61 51.57 77.96 65.76
N GLU A 62 52.77 77.37 65.76
CA GLU A 62 52.97 76.01 65.25
C GLU A 62 52.19 74.97 66.08
N ARG A 63 52.04 75.16 67.39
CA ARG A 63 51.15 74.33 68.22
C ARG A 63 49.68 74.47 67.83
N LYS A 64 49.20 75.69 67.52
CA LYS A 64 47.82 75.91 67.05
C LYS A 64 47.60 75.26 65.69
N ARG A 65 48.53 75.45 64.73
CA ARG A 65 48.51 74.79 63.41
C ARG A 65 48.50 73.27 63.53
N MET A 66 49.30 72.70 64.44
CA MET A 66 49.33 71.26 64.72
C MET A 66 47.98 70.77 65.27
N GLN A 67 47.39 71.46 66.25
CA GLN A 67 46.07 71.12 66.80
C GLN A 67 44.94 71.27 65.77
N GLU A 68 45.00 72.27 64.90
CA GLU A 68 44.07 72.45 63.78
C GLU A 68 44.17 71.28 62.79
N LEU A 69 45.38 70.91 62.37
CA LEU A 69 45.62 69.75 61.49
C LEU A 69 45.21 68.42 62.12
N GLU A 70 45.49 68.20 63.41
CA GLU A 70 45.00 67.04 64.17
C GLU A 70 43.47 67.00 64.19
N SER A 71 42.81 68.14 64.41
CA SER A 71 41.34 68.23 64.42
C SER A 71 40.73 67.94 63.04
N LEU A 72 41.34 68.43 61.96
CA LEU A 72 40.92 68.18 60.58
C LEU A 72 41.13 66.71 60.18
N LEU A 73 42.26 66.12 60.57
CA LEU A 73 42.57 64.71 60.34
C LEU A 73 41.60 63.80 61.11
N ALA A 74 41.27 64.13 62.37
CA ALA A 74 40.25 63.43 63.14
C ALA A 74 38.84 63.55 62.52
N GLN A 75 38.47 64.72 61.99
CA GLN A 75 37.22 64.91 61.26
C GLN A 75 37.17 64.07 59.98
N GLN A 76 38.26 64.04 59.19
CA GLN A 76 38.35 63.21 57.99
C GLN A 76 38.28 61.71 58.32
N GLN A 77 39.01 61.23 59.34
CA GLN A 77 38.93 59.85 59.80
C GLN A 77 37.51 59.47 60.24
N LYS A 78 36.83 60.36 60.97
CA LYS A 78 35.43 60.15 61.38
C LYS A 78 34.50 60.07 60.17
N ALA A 79 34.58 61.02 59.23
CA ALA A 79 33.73 61.03 58.03
C ALA A 79 33.96 59.80 57.14
N LEU A 80 35.21 59.34 57.01
CA LEU A 80 35.54 58.09 56.31
C LEU A 80 34.97 56.87 57.04
N ALA A 81 35.07 56.79 58.37
CA ALA A 81 34.48 55.71 59.15
C ALA A 81 32.94 55.68 59.04
N GLU A 82 32.29 56.84 59.11
CA GLU A 82 30.83 56.98 58.91
C GLU A 82 30.42 56.52 57.50
N SER A 83 31.12 56.98 56.45
CA SER A 83 30.90 56.53 55.07
C SER A 83 31.09 55.01 54.88
N ILE A 84 32.14 54.43 55.46
CA ILE A 84 32.41 52.98 55.42
C ILE A 84 31.31 52.19 56.13
N THR A 85 30.79 52.68 57.27
CA THR A 85 29.66 52.00 57.95
C THR A 85 28.35 52.14 57.19
N GLN A 86 28.08 53.29 56.55
CA GLN A 86 26.91 53.46 55.68
C GLN A 86 26.95 52.50 54.48
N GLU A 87 28.09 52.41 53.78
CA GLU A 87 28.21 51.54 52.61
C GLU A 87 28.18 50.06 53.00
N LYS A 88 28.80 49.69 54.12
CA LYS A 88 28.68 48.33 54.69
C LYS A 88 27.23 47.93 55.00
N ASN A 89 26.42 48.88 55.48
CA ASN A 89 25.00 48.64 55.73
C ASN A 89 24.21 48.49 54.42
N ARG A 90 24.42 49.37 53.43
CA ARG A 90 23.81 49.25 52.08
C ARG A 90 24.12 47.90 51.43
N VAL A 91 25.38 47.45 51.49
CA VAL A 91 25.80 46.14 50.95
C VAL A 91 25.14 44.98 51.69
N LYS A 92 24.97 45.09 53.02
CA LYS A 92 24.25 44.08 53.83
C LYS A 92 22.76 44.02 53.47
N GLU A 93 22.10 45.16 53.33
CA GLU A 93 20.69 45.26 52.92
C GLU A 93 20.47 44.69 51.52
N ALA A 94 21.33 45.05 50.55
CA ALA A 94 21.28 44.51 49.19
C ALA A 94 21.50 42.99 49.15
N LEU A 95 22.41 42.46 49.97
CA LEU A 95 22.65 41.02 50.12
C LEU A 95 21.44 40.29 50.71
N GLU A 96 20.78 40.86 51.72
CA GLU A 96 19.56 40.29 52.32
C GLU A 96 18.39 40.29 51.33
N VAL A 97 18.22 41.35 50.55
CA VAL A 97 17.21 41.41 49.47
C VAL A 97 17.46 40.32 48.43
N GLU A 98 18.67 40.18 47.89
CA GLU A 98 18.95 39.13 46.91
C GLU A 98 18.88 37.71 47.51
N GLN A 99 19.22 37.51 48.80
CA GLN A 99 18.99 36.23 49.48
C GLN A 99 17.49 35.87 49.54
N THR A 100 16.60 36.81 49.90
CA THR A 100 15.16 36.54 49.89
C THR A 100 14.63 36.26 48.49
N ARG A 101 15.16 36.95 47.47
CA ARG A 101 14.83 36.75 46.06
C ARG A 101 15.25 35.37 45.55
N VAL A 102 16.44 34.90 45.89
CA VAL A 102 16.92 33.54 45.60
C VAL A 102 15.98 32.50 46.23
N GLN A 103 15.66 32.65 47.52
CA GLN A 103 14.73 31.73 48.19
C GLN A 103 13.33 31.73 47.57
N GLU A 104 12.85 32.87 47.04
CA GLU A 104 11.55 32.90 46.33
C GLU A 104 11.63 32.19 44.98
N LEU A 105 12.72 32.37 44.23
CA LEU A 105 12.97 31.68 42.97
C LEU A 105 13.10 30.15 43.17
N GLU A 106 13.77 29.70 44.22
CA GLU A 106 13.85 28.29 44.62
C GLU A 106 12.45 27.72 44.92
N LYS A 107 11.63 28.44 45.72
CA LYS A 107 10.24 28.04 46.04
C LYS A 107 9.35 27.99 44.79
N ARG A 108 9.53 28.92 43.84
CA ARG A 108 8.84 28.92 42.54
C ARG A 108 9.28 27.74 41.67
N LEU A 109 10.58 27.46 41.58
CA LEU A 109 11.15 26.35 40.82
C LEU A 109 10.69 24.99 41.37
N ALA A 110 10.68 24.82 42.70
CA ALA A 110 10.17 23.62 43.36
C ALA A 110 8.69 23.35 43.03
N ARG A 111 7.83 24.36 43.12
CA ARG A 111 6.41 24.26 42.72
C ARG A 111 6.25 23.95 41.23
N GLN A 112 7.06 24.57 40.36
CA GLN A 112 7.02 24.28 38.92
C GLN A 112 7.43 22.83 38.62
N LYS A 113 8.42 22.29 39.34
CA LYS A 113 8.84 20.89 39.26
C LYS A 113 7.73 19.94 39.74
N GLU A 114 7.12 20.20 40.89
CA GLU A 114 6.00 19.42 41.42
C GLU A 114 4.81 19.35 40.43
N ILE A 115 4.45 20.50 39.84
CA ILE A 115 3.40 20.57 38.81
C ILE A 115 3.78 19.77 37.55
N SER A 116 5.04 19.83 37.10
CA SER A 116 5.47 19.07 35.92
C SER A 116 5.52 17.57 36.18
N GLU A 117 5.98 17.14 37.35
CA GLU A 117 5.98 15.73 37.78
C GLU A 117 4.56 15.18 37.93
N SER A 118 3.63 15.97 38.49
CA SER A 118 2.21 15.63 38.57
C SER A 118 1.55 15.47 37.19
N ASN A 119 1.82 16.40 36.27
CA ASN A 119 1.32 16.33 34.88
C ASN A 119 1.89 15.11 34.13
N ILE A 120 3.18 14.82 34.29
CA ILE A 120 3.83 13.63 33.72
C ILE A 120 3.21 12.35 34.31
N ALA A 121 2.94 12.32 35.62
CA ALA A 121 2.28 11.18 36.27
C ALA A 121 0.83 10.99 35.78
N TYR A 122 0.08 12.07 35.56
CA TYR A 122 -1.28 12.04 35.00
C TYR A 122 -1.30 11.47 33.58
N GLU A 123 -0.50 12.03 32.65
CA GLU A 123 -0.44 11.54 31.28
C GLU A 123 0.12 10.11 31.21
N LYS A 124 1.04 9.72 32.09
CA LYS A 124 1.53 8.34 32.22
C LYS A 124 0.45 7.36 32.69
N ARG A 125 -0.51 7.78 33.52
CA ARG A 125 -1.69 6.96 33.89
C ARG A 125 -2.67 6.84 32.72
N LYS A 126 -3.02 7.97 32.10
CA LYS A 126 -3.91 8.08 30.94
C LYS A 126 -3.41 7.27 29.74
N ALA A 127 -2.10 7.29 29.47
CA ALA A 127 -1.46 6.44 28.46
C ALA A 127 -1.55 4.95 28.80
N LYS A 128 -1.30 4.56 30.06
CA LYS A 128 -1.50 3.16 30.52
C LYS A 128 -2.95 2.71 30.34
N GLU A 129 -3.93 3.53 30.75
CA GLU A 129 -5.35 3.20 30.58
C GLU A 129 -5.76 3.03 29.11
N ALA A 130 -5.18 3.83 28.20
CA ALA A 130 -5.38 3.64 26.76
C ALA A 130 -4.79 2.32 26.28
N VAL A 131 -3.54 2.00 26.68
CA VAL A 131 -2.89 0.72 26.34
C VAL A 131 -3.67 -0.49 26.88
N GLU A 132 -4.17 -0.46 28.12
CA GLU A 132 -4.99 -1.55 28.67
C GLU A 132 -6.37 -1.67 28.00
N LYS A 133 -6.93 -0.58 27.46
CA LYS A 133 -8.16 -0.62 26.64
C LYS A 133 -7.89 -1.25 25.27
N GLU A 134 -6.77 -0.93 24.62
CA GLU A 134 -6.41 -1.57 23.34
C GLU A 134 -6.00 -3.04 23.52
N LYS A 135 -5.26 -3.39 24.58
CA LYS A 135 -4.96 -4.80 24.91
C LYS A 135 -6.21 -5.66 25.03
N LYS A 136 -7.26 -5.16 25.70
CA LYS A 136 -8.53 -5.88 25.85
C LYS A 136 -9.20 -6.11 24.49
N LYS A 137 -9.23 -5.10 23.62
CA LYS A 137 -9.73 -5.26 22.24
C LYS A 137 -8.90 -6.27 21.43
N VAL A 138 -7.58 -6.27 21.59
CA VAL A 138 -6.71 -7.25 20.93
C VAL A 138 -7.04 -8.66 21.42
N GLN A 139 -7.17 -8.87 22.73
CA GLN A 139 -7.60 -10.16 23.29
C GLN A 139 -8.99 -10.58 22.78
N ASP A 140 -9.95 -9.65 22.73
CA ASP A 140 -11.30 -9.91 22.21
C ASP A 140 -11.30 -10.28 20.71
N LEU A 141 -10.32 -9.80 19.94
CA LEU A 141 -10.13 -10.14 18.53
C LEU A 141 -9.37 -11.46 18.36
N GLU A 142 -8.34 -11.73 19.16
CA GLU A 142 -7.64 -13.01 19.21
C GLU A 142 -8.60 -14.15 19.55
N ASN A 143 -9.44 -13.97 20.57
CA ASN A 143 -10.47 -14.94 20.98
C ASN A 143 -11.53 -15.19 19.89
N ARG A 144 -11.79 -14.21 19.00
CA ARG A 144 -12.65 -14.39 17.82
C ARG A 144 -11.94 -15.12 16.69
N LEU A 145 -10.64 -14.87 16.50
CA LEU A 145 -9.82 -15.55 15.50
C LEU A 145 -9.59 -17.02 15.84
N THR A 146 -9.48 -17.40 17.13
CA THR A 146 -9.45 -18.82 17.54
C THR A 146 -10.80 -19.49 17.27
N GLN A 147 -11.92 -18.87 17.67
CA GLN A 147 -13.26 -19.38 17.36
C GLN A 147 -13.51 -19.54 15.85
N GLN A 148 -13.02 -18.61 15.03
CA GLN A 148 -13.13 -18.72 13.56
C GLN A 148 -12.23 -19.82 12.98
N LYS A 149 -11.06 -20.09 13.58
CA LYS A 149 -10.25 -21.27 13.22
C LYS A 149 -10.95 -22.58 13.58
N GLU A 150 -11.47 -22.68 14.79
CA GLU A 150 -12.23 -23.86 15.26
C GLU A 150 -13.47 -24.10 14.36
N GLU A 151 -14.17 -23.05 13.94
CA GLU A 151 -15.31 -23.16 13.02
C GLU A 151 -14.88 -23.58 11.59
N LEU A 152 -13.67 -23.23 11.14
CA LEU A 152 -13.10 -23.67 9.87
C LEU A 152 -12.64 -25.13 9.92
N GLU A 153 -11.94 -25.54 10.98
CA GLU A 153 -11.51 -26.93 11.20
C GLU A 153 -12.73 -27.86 11.30
N LEU A 154 -13.81 -27.42 11.99
CA LEU A 154 -15.10 -28.11 12.02
C LEU A 154 -15.89 -28.06 10.70
N LYS A 155 -15.44 -27.33 9.68
CA LYS A 155 -15.97 -27.37 8.30
C LYS A 155 -15.11 -28.29 7.43
N GLU A 156 -13.79 -28.18 7.52
CA GLU A 156 -12.81 -29.07 6.88
C GLU A 156 -13.12 -30.55 7.21
N GLN A 157 -13.27 -30.88 8.51
CA GLN A 157 -13.67 -32.22 8.96
C GLN A 157 -15.05 -32.68 8.41
N LYS A 158 -15.97 -31.76 8.11
CA LYS A 158 -17.27 -32.09 7.50
C LYS A 158 -17.17 -32.25 5.99
N GLU A 159 -16.31 -31.47 5.35
CA GLU A 159 -16.00 -31.56 3.93
C GLU A 159 -15.32 -32.90 3.64
N ASP A 160 -14.33 -33.32 4.44
CA ASP A 160 -13.74 -34.66 4.37
C ASP A 160 -14.78 -35.78 4.51
N VAL A 161 -15.67 -35.69 5.50
CA VAL A 161 -16.73 -36.70 5.71
C VAL A 161 -17.75 -36.73 4.56
N LEU A 162 -18.00 -35.60 3.89
CA LEU A 162 -18.84 -35.55 2.69
C LEU A 162 -18.12 -36.05 1.44
N ASN A 163 -16.84 -35.73 1.29
CA ASN A 163 -15.99 -36.13 0.16
C ASN A 163 -15.74 -37.64 0.16
N ASN A 164 -15.48 -38.24 1.34
CA ASN A 164 -15.41 -39.69 1.50
C ASN A 164 -16.74 -40.36 1.10
N LYS A 165 -17.88 -39.86 1.59
CA LYS A 165 -19.22 -40.38 1.19
C LYS A 165 -19.51 -40.23 -0.30
N LEU A 166 -19.01 -39.17 -0.93
CA LEU A 166 -19.12 -38.97 -2.37
C LEU A 166 -18.25 -39.99 -3.13
N SER A 167 -17.03 -40.25 -2.66
CA SER A 167 -16.16 -41.31 -3.18
C SER A 167 -16.80 -42.69 -3.05
N ASP A 168 -17.38 -43.02 -1.90
CA ASP A 168 -18.11 -44.28 -1.68
C ASP A 168 -19.29 -44.41 -2.65
N ALA A 169 -20.08 -43.34 -2.81
CA ALA A 169 -21.22 -43.32 -3.73
C ALA A 169 -20.79 -43.44 -5.20
N LEU A 170 -19.67 -42.84 -5.60
CA LEU A 170 -19.08 -42.99 -6.93
C LEU A 170 -18.59 -44.41 -7.18
N ALA A 171 -17.94 -45.04 -6.19
CA ALA A 171 -17.51 -46.44 -6.28
C ALA A 171 -18.70 -47.41 -6.45
N MET A 172 -19.79 -47.20 -5.68
CA MET A 172 -21.03 -47.96 -5.83
C MET A 172 -21.68 -47.75 -7.21
N VAL A 173 -21.63 -46.52 -7.75
CA VAL A 173 -22.12 -46.25 -9.13
C VAL A 173 -21.24 -46.95 -10.16
N GLU A 174 -19.92 -46.92 -10.03
CA GLU A 174 -19.01 -47.62 -10.94
C GLU A 174 -19.19 -49.14 -10.91
N GLU A 175 -19.40 -49.72 -9.72
CA GLU A 175 -19.73 -51.15 -9.57
C GLU A 175 -21.07 -51.49 -10.23
N THR A 176 -22.12 -50.69 -10.01
CA THR A 176 -23.43 -50.92 -10.67
C THR A 176 -23.42 -50.67 -12.17
N GLN A 177 -22.47 -49.89 -12.70
CA GLN A 177 -22.23 -49.79 -14.14
C GLN A 177 -21.51 -51.05 -14.67
N LYS A 178 -20.51 -51.56 -13.95
CA LYS A 178 -19.80 -52.80 -14.30
C LYS A 178 -20.75 -54.00 -14.29
N THR A 179 -21.60 -54.17 -13.28
CA THR A 179 -22.57 -55.28 -13.25
C THR A 179 -23.53 -55.20 -14.43
N LYS A 180 -24.17 -54.03 -14.65
CA LYS A 180 -25.06 -53.78 -15.81
C LYS A 180 -24.38 -54.02 -17.15
N ALA A 181 -23.12 -53.66 -17.32
CA ALA A 181 -22.37 -53.96 -18.54
C ALA A 181 -22.20 -55.48 -18.75
N THR A 182 -21.87 -56.24 -17.70
CA THR A 182 -21.82 -57.71 -17.81
C THR A 182 -23.19 -58.34 -18.01
N GLU A 183 -24.27 -57.71 -17.56
CA GLU A 183 -25.65 -58.16 -17.78
C GLU A 183 -26.11 -57.86 -19.20
N SER A 184 -25.78 -56.70 -19.77
CA SER A 184 -26.01 -56.36 -21.18
C SER A 184 -25.32 -57.37 -22.10
N LEU A 185 -24.02 -57.63 -21.90
CA LEU A 185 -23.28 -58.61 -22.69
C LEU A 185 -23.84 -60.04 -22.58
N LYS A 186 -24.41 -60.43 -21.43
CA LYS A 186 -25.15 -61.70 -21.27
C LYS A 186 -26.47 -61.68 -22.03
N ALA A 187 -27.24 -60.59 -21.95
CA ALA A 187 -28.51 -60.43 -22.66
C ALA A 187 -28.31 -60.42 -24.17
N GLU A 188 -27.29 -59.74 -24.68
CA GLU A 188 -26.87 -59.73 -26.08
C GLU A 188 -26.45 -61.14 -26.54
N SER A 189 -25.65 -61.87 -25.74
CA SER A 189 -25.29 -63.26 -26.04
C SER A 189 -26.50 -64.22 -26.06
N LEU A 190 -27.50 -63.99 -25.21
CA LEU A 190 -28.75 -64.75 -25.21
C LEU A 190 -29.65 -64.37 -26.40
N ALA A 191 -29.71 -63.10 -26.78
CA ALA A 191 -30.45 -62.63 -27.95
C ALA A 191 -29.85 -63.17 -29.26
N LEU A 192 -28.51 -63.22 -29.38
CA LEU A 192 -27.84 -63.86 -30.51
C LEU A 192 -28.21 -65.34 -30.62
N LYS A 193 -28.16 -66.12 -29.53
CA LYS A 193 -28.57 -67.53 -29.50
C LYS A 193 -30.05 -67.74 -29.82
N LEU A 194 -30.91 -66.82 -29.38
CA LEU A 194 -32.33 -66.86 -29.72
C LEU A 194 -32.54 -66.61 -31.22
N ASN A 195 -31.81 -65.66 -31.80
CA ASN A 195 -31.85 -65.41 -33.25
C ASN A 195 -31.27 -66.57 -34.07
N GLU A 196 -30.19 -67.21 -33.60
CA GLU A 196 -29.64 -68.44 -34.19
C GLU A 196 -30.68 -69.56 -34.21
N THR A 197 -31.34 -69.85 -33.08
CA THR A 197 -32.38 -70.89 -33.00
C THR A 197 -33.64 -70.55 -33.79
N LEU A 198 -34.01 -69.26 -33.94
CA LEU A 198 -35.08 -68.83 -34.85
C LEU A 198 -34.71 -69.04 -36.33
N ALA A 199 -33.46 -68.76 -36.72
CA ALA A 199 -32.99 -69.04 -38.07
C ALA A 199 -32.98 -70.54 -38.36
N GLU A 200 -32.50 -71.38 -37.43
CA GLU A 200 -32.57 -72.83 -37.53
C GLU A 200 -34.02 -73.33 -37.68
N LEU A 201 -34.95 -72.78 -36.88
CA LEU A 201 -36.38 -73.10 -36.93
C LEU A 201 -37.00 -72.73 -38.29
N GLU A 202 -36.71 -71.54 -38.84
CA GLU A 202 -37.19 -71.17 -40.17
C GLU A 202 -36.56 -72.04 -41.28
N THR A 203 -35.29 -72.46 -41.17
CA THR A 203 -34.75 -73.44 -42.15
C THR A 203 -35.39 -74.82 -42.04
N THR A 204 -35.75 -75.28 -40.84
CA THR A 204 -36.40 -76.60 -40.65
C THR A 204 -37.86 -76.58 -41.09
N LYS A 205 -38.58 -75.49 -40.82
CA LYS A 205 -39.91 -75.17 -41.38
C LYS A 205 -39.88 -75.12 -42.91
N THR A 206 -38.88 -74.45 -43.50
CA THR A 206 -38.69 -74.42 -44.97
C THR A 206 -38.45 -75.82 -45.53
N LYS A 207 -37.57 -76.63 -44.90
CA LYS A 207 -37.35 -78.03 -45.29
C LYS A 207 -38.64 -78.85 -45.19
N MET A 208 -39.43 -78.68 -44.13
CA MET A 208 -40.71 -79.36 -43.93
C MET A 208 -41.68 -79.09 -45.09
N ILE A 209 -41.84 -77.83 -45.49
CA ILE A 209 -42.69 -77.43 -46.63
C ILE A 209 -42.23 -78.15 -47.91
N THR A 210 -40.93 -78.18 -48.23
CA THR A 210 -40.44 -78.87 -49.44
C THR A 210 -40.61 -80.40 -49.40
N VAL A 211 -40.76 -81.00 -48.21
CA VAL A 211 -41.08 -82.43 -48.02
C VAL A 211 -42.58 -82.66 -48.16
N GLU A 212 -43.42 -81.76 -47.66
CA GLU A 212 -44.87 -81.78 -47.81
C GLU A 212 -45.29 -81.60 -49.29
N GLU A 213 -44.69 -80.64 -50.00
CA GLU A 213 -44.85 -80.47 -51.46
C GLU A 213 -44.47 -81.74 -52.24
N ARG A 214 -43.35 -82.39 -51.86
CA ARG A 214 -42.90 -83.65 -52.44
C ARG A 214 -43.89 -84.80 -52.13
N LEU A 215 -44.44 -84.86 -50.93
CA LEU A 215 -45.44 -85.84 -50.53
C LEU A 215 -46.75 -85.65 -51.32
N ILE A 216 -47.19 -84.41 -51.51
CA ILE A 216 -48.36 -84.07 -52.35
C ILE A 216 -48.14 -84.48 -53.81
N LEU A 217 -46.94 -84.25 -54.36
CA LEU A 217 -46.56 -84.72 -55.71
C LEU A 217 -46.56 -86.25 -55.80
N GLN A 218 -45.98 -86.94 -54.81
CA GLN A 218 -45.97 -88.40 -54.76
C GLN A 218 -47.39 -88.98 -54.63
N GLN A 219 -48.26 -88.37 -53.82
CA GLN A 219 -49.64 -88.81 -53.64
C GLN A 219 -50.49 -88.59 -54.90
N LYS A 220 -50.26 -87.50 -55.65
CA LYS A 220 -50.86 -87.31 -57.00
C LYS A 220 -50.40 -88.38 -57.99
N MET A 221 -49.12 -88.74 -57.98
CA MET A 221 -48.55 -89.78 -58.83
C MET A 221 -49.13 -91.17 -58.49
N VAL A 222 -49.20 -91.53 -57.20
CA VAL A 222 -49.83 -92.78 -56.75
C VAL A 222 -51.30 -92.84 -57.16
N LYS A 223 -52.04 -91.73 -57.02
CA LYS A 223 -53.44 -91.71 -57.45
C LYS A 223 -53.57 -91.92 -58.98
N ALA A 224 -52.77 -91.24 -59.79
CA ALA A 224 -52.83 -91.41 -61.25
C ALA A 224 -52.58 -92.87 -61.68
N LEU A 225 -51.66 -93.57 -61.01
CA LEU A 225 -51.41 -95.00 -61.23
C LEU A 225 -52.56 -95.91 -60.77
N GLN A 226 -53.30 -95.51 -59.72
CA GLN A 226 -54.52 -96.22 -59.29
C GLN A 226 -55.67 -95.99 -60.29
N ASP A 227 -55.89 -94.74 -60.71
CA ASP A 227 -56.91 -94.37 -61.69
C ASP A 227 -56.66 -95.10 -63.04
N GLU A 228 -55.38 -95.26 -63.45
CA GLU A 228 -54.98 -96.05 -64.63
C GLU A 228 -55.19 -97.56 -64.44
N GLN A 229 -54.83 -98.11 -63.27
CA GLN A 229 -55.04 -99.54 -62.96
C GLN A 229 -56.53 -99.89 -62.90
N GLU A 230 -57.38 -99.01 -62.35
CA GLU A 230 -58.83 -99.19 -62.37
C GLU A 230 -59.39 -99.09 -63.79
N SER A 231 -58.88 -98.19 -64.63
CA SER A 231 -59.27 -98.11 -66.04
C SER A 231 -58.93 -99.40 -66.81
N GLN A 232 -57.75 -99.98 -66.59
CA GLN A 232 -57.37 -101.27 -67.17
C GLN A 232 -58.27 -102.41 -66.67
N ARG A 233 -58.64 -102.41 -65.37
CA ARG A 233 -59.58 -103.40 -64.81
C ARG A 233 -60.95 -103.35 -65.46
N HIS A 234 -61.52 -102.16 -65.64
CA HIS A 234 -62.82 -102.02 -66.31
C HIS A 234 -62.76 -102.54 -67.75
N GLY A 235 -61.70 -102.24 -68.50
CA GLY A 235 -61.50 -102.78 -69.85
C GLY A 235 -61.49 -104.33 -69.89
N PHE A 236 -60.75 -104.98 -68.98
CA PHE A 236 -60.80 -106.45 -68.87
C PHE A 236 -62.17 -106.98 -68.41
N GLU A 237 -62.90 -106.23 -67.60
CA GLU A 237 -64.23 -106.62 -67.11
C GLU A 237 -65.29 -106.52 -68.22
N ASP A 238 -65.19 -105.53 -69.10
CA ASP A 238 -65.95 -105.41 -70.36
C ASP A 238 -65.60 -106.52 -71.36
N GLU A 239 -64.31 -106.81 -71.61
CA GLU A 239 -63.88 -107.96 -72.42
C GLU A 239 -64.48 -109.28 -71.89
N ILE A 240 -64.48 -109.46 -70.56
CA ILE A 240 -65.09 -110.62 -69.90
C ILE A 240 -66.62 -110.63 -70.09
N MET A 241 -67.30 -109.49 -70.18
CA MET A 241 -68.72 -109.43 -70.54
C MET A 241 -68.96 -109.80 -72.01
N GLU A 242 -68.13 -109.32 -72.94
CA GLU A 242 -68.21 -109.74 -74.35
C GLU A 242 -68.00 -111.24 -74.50
N TYR A 243 -66.98 -111.83 -73.86
CA TYR A 243 -66.77 -113.27 -73.88
C TYR A 243 -67.93 -114.05 -73.22
N LYS A 244 -68.53 -113.55 -72.14
CA LYS A 244 -69.74 -114.15 -71.54
C LYS A 244 -70.93 -114.12 -72.50
N GLU A 245 -71.14 -113.02 -73.23
CA GLU A 245 -72.21 -112.91 -74.23
C GLU A 245 -71.94 -113.79 -75.46
N GLN A 246 -70.70 -113.87 -75.93
CA GLN A 246 -70.29 -114.84 -76.96
C GLN A 246 -70.58 -116.28 -76.51
N ILE A 247 -70.24 -116.65 -75.27
CA ILE A 247 -70.57 -117.97 -74.70
C ILE A 247 -72.09 -118.18 -74.60
N ARG A 248 -72.87 -117.14 -74.27
CA ARG A 248 -74.35 -117.19 -74.24
C ARG A 248 -74.95 -117.40 -75.63
N GLN A 249 -74.42 -116.71 -76.65
CA GLN A 249 -74.84 -116.87 -78.05
C GLN A 249 -74.41 -118.23 -78.62
N HIS A 250 -73.19 -118.68 -78.33
CA HIS A 250 -72.70 -120.01 -78.72
C HIS A 250 -73.52 -121.12 -78.07
N SER A 251 -73.77 -121.08 -76.76
CA SER A 251 -74.58 -122.09 -76.07
C SER A 251 -76.04 -122.12 -76.57
N GLN A 252 -76.66 -120.96 -76.82
CA GLN A 252 -78.01 -120.91 -77.39
C GLN A 252 -78.04 -121.39 -78.86
N THR A 253 -76.98 -121.15 -79.62
CA THR A 253 -76.79 -121.71 -80.97
C THR A 253 -76.61 -123.23 -80.92
N ILE A 254 -75.78 -123.75 -80.00
CA ILE A 254 -75.53 -125.17 -79.77
C ILE A 254 -76.84 -125.90 -79.43
N VAL A 255 -77.65 -125.40 -78.49
CA VAL A 255 -78.95 -126.03 -78.17
C VAL A 255 -79.87 -126.06 -79.41
N SER A 256 -79.87 -125.00 -80.23
CA SER A 256 -80.63 -125.02 -81.50
C SER A 256 -80.09 -126.03 -82.52
N LEU A 257 -78.78 -126.29 -82.50
CA LEU A 257 -78.10 -127.28 -83.35
C LEU A 257 -78.30 -128.70 -82.82
N GLU A 258 -78.37 -128.91 -81.50
CA GLU A 258 -78.69 -130.19 -80.86
C GLU A 258 -80.15 -130.58 -81.12
N GLU A 259 -81.09 -129.65 -80.97
CA GLU A 259 -82.48 -129.85 -81.40
C GLU A 259 -82.58 -130.20 -82.89
N LYS A 260 -81.84 -129.49 -83.75
CA LYS A 260 -81.77 -129.80 -85.18
C LYS A 260 -81.12 -131.17 -85.41
N LEU A 261 -80.07 -131.53 -84.70
CA LEU A 261 -79.38 -132.82 -84.83
C LEU A 261 -80.28 -133.99 -84.40
N GLN A 262 -81.09 -133.81 -83.35
CA GLN A 262 -82.05 -134.81 -82.90
C GLN A 262 -83.20 -135.00 -83.91
N LYS A 263 -83.72 -133.90 -84.48
CA LYS A 263 -84.68 -133.93 -85.60
C LYS A 263 -84.06 -134.56 -86.85
N VAL A 264 -82.82 -134.22 -87.19
CA VAL A 264 -82.03 -134.81 -88.29
C VAL A 264 -81.77 -136.29 -88.07
N THR A 265 -81.54 -136.76 -86.84
CA THR A 265 -81.32 -138.18 -86.54
C THR A 265 -82.59 -139.00 -86.75
N GLN A 266 -83.77 -138.45 -86.41
CA GLN A 266 -85.05 -139.07 -86.80
C GLN A 266 -85.27 -139.03 -88.32
N HIS A 267 -84.85 -137.97 -88.99
CA HIS A 267 -84.92 -137.86 -90.44
C HIS A 267 -83.89 -138.75 -91.17
N HIS A 268 -82.75 -139.08 -90.57
CA HIS A 268 -81.67 -139.89 -91.18
C HIS A 268 -82.15 -141.31 -91.47
N LYS A 269 -82.83 -141.94 -90.50
CA LYS A 269 -83.57 -143.21 -90.69
C LYS A 269 -84.65 -143.19 -91.78
N LYS A 270 -84.91 -142.02 -92.37
CA LYS A 270 -85.89 -141.76 -93.43
C LYS A 270 -85.29 -141.11 -94.69
N ILE A 271 -83.99 -140.82 -94.69
CA ILE A 271 -83.21 -140.16 -95.77
C ILE A 271 -82.00 -141.01 -96.18
N GLU A 272 -81.60 -142.04 -95.42
CA GLU A 272 -80.67 -143.09 -95.88
C GLU A 272 -81.15 -143.85 -97.14
N GLY A 273 -82.35 -143.57 -97.64
CA GLY A 273 -82.82 -143.99 -98.97
C GLY A 273 -82.48 -143.04 -100.13
N GLU A 274 -82.28 -141.73 -99.91
CA GLU A 274 -82.31 -140.71 -100.98
C GLU A 274 -81.33 -139.53 -100.77
N ILE A 275 -80.27 -139.50 -101.60
CA ILE A 275 -79.63 -138.32 -102.26
C ILE A 275 -79.20 -137.13 -101.33
N ALA A 276 -77.92 -136.85 -101.02
CA ALA A 276 -76.70 -136.58 -101.82
C ALA A 276 -76.47 -135.10 -102.31
N THR A 277 -75.61 -134.38 -101.56
CA THR A 277 -74.66 -133.29 -101.94
C THR A 277 -75.04 -131.77 -101.97
N LEU A 278 -74.01 -130.94 -101.67
CA LEU A 278 -73.79 -129.47 -101.89
C LEU A 278 -74.46 -128.43 -100.93
N LYS A 279 -73.96 -127.16 -100.76
CA LYS A 279 -72.59 -126.58 -100.52
C LYS A 279 -72.66 -125.02 -100.31
N ASP A 280 -71.66 -124.41 -99.63
CA ASP A 280 -71.09 -123.01 -99.77
C ASP A 280 -71.99 -121.73 -99.53
N ASN A 281 -71.57 -120.46 -99.28
CA ASN A 281 -70.33 -119.76 -98.77
C ASN A 281 -70.58 -118.21 -98.48
N ASP A 282 -69.58 -117.48 -97.91
CA ASP A 282 -69.10 -116.08 -98.24
C ASP A 282 -69.58 -114.72 -97.56
N PRO A 283 -68.85 -113.53 -97.66
CA PRO A 283 -68.44 -112.69 -96.48
C PRO A 283 -68.24 -111.10 -96.61
N THR A 284 -67.60 -110.43 -95.60
CA THR A 284 -66.92 -109.05 -95.53
C THR A 284 -67.76 -107.73 -95.50
N GLN A 285 -67.32 -106.44 -95.27
CA GLN A 285 -66.04 -105.64 -95.10
C GLN A 285 -66.38 -104.26 -94.33
N LYS A 286 -65.71 -103.07 -94.19
CA LYS A 286 -64.49 -102.30 -94.68
C LYS A 286 -64.24 -100.94 -93.87
N GLU A 287 -62.98 -100.43 -93.77
CA GLU A 287 -62.45 -98.99 -93.70
C GLU A 287 -62.92 -97.91 -92.63
N GLU A 288 -62.31 -96.70 -92.34
CA GLU A 288 -61.21 -95.83 -92.91
C GLU A 288 -60.38 -94.89 -91.90
N ARG A 289 -59.80 -93.69 -92.28
CA ARG A 289 -58.73 -92.84 -91.56
C ARG A 289 -58.85 -91.27 -91.79
N PRO A 290 -57.88 -90.26 -91.69
CA PRO A 290 -56.45 -90.09 -91.17
C PRO A 290 -55.93 -88.69 -90.54
N GLN A 291 -54.69 -88.65 -89.96
CA GLN A 291 -53.53 -87.64 -89.97
C GLN A 291 -53.42 -86.15 -89.39
N ASP A 292 -52.35 -85.89 -88.56
CA ASP A 292 -51.14 -84.94 -88.57
C ASP A 292 -51.17 -83.37 -88.86
N PRO A 293 -50.08 -82.51 -88.71
CA PRO A 293 -48.97 -82.32 -87.69
C PRO A 293 -48.38 -80.83 -87.44
N LEU A 294 -47.38 -80.67 -86.51
CA LEU A 294 -46.11 -79.82 -86.56
C LEU A 294 -45.94 -78.29 -86.09
N VAL A 295 -44.74 -77.97 -85.51
CA VAL A 295 -44.00 -76.65 -85.26
C VAL A 295 -44.28 -75.77 -83.97
N ALA A 296 -43.31 -74.92 -83.55
CA ALA A 296 -43.22 -74.02 -82.35
C ALA A 296 -42.42 -72.69 -82.70
N PRO A 297 -41.75 -71.83 -81.84
CA PRO A 297 -41.40 -71.81 -80.38
C PRO A 297 -41.34 -70.38 -79.67
N THR A 298 -40.51 -70.20 -78.60
CA THR A 298 -39.97 -68.97 -77.92
C THR A 298 -40.82 -68.04 -77.01
N THR A 299 -40.24 -67.56 -75.88
CA THR A 299 -40.36 -66.21 -75.25
C THR A 299 -39.43 -66.05 -74.04
N GLU A 300 -38.75 -64.90 -73.86
CA GLU A 300 -38.07 -64.46 -72.62
C GLU A 300 -38.44 -63.01 -72.26
N SER A 301 -39.12 -62.76 -71.13
CA SER A 301 -39.32 -61.40 -70.59
C SER A 301 -39.82 -61.37 -69.14
N SER A 302 -38.95 -61.04 -68.18
CA SER A 302 -39.34 -60.66 -66.79
C SER A 302 -38.21 -60.00 -65.98
N ALA A 303 -36.95 -60.39 -66.22
CA ALA A 303 -35.81 -60.02 -65.37
C ALA A 303 -35.32 -58.55 -65.45
N LYS A 304 -36.00 -57.65 -66.18
CA LYS A 304 -35.52 -56.28 -66.43
C LYS A 304 -36.08 -55.23 -65.48
N ASP A 305 -37.30 -55.41 -64.96
CA ASP A 305 -37.99 -54.31 -64.28
C ASP A 305 -37.48 -54.09 -62.85
N MET A 306 -37.17 -55.16 -62.10
CA MET A 306 -36.57 -55.03 -60.76
C MET A 306 -35.17 -54.38 -60.77
N ALA A 307 -34.46 -54.41 -61.91
CA ALA A 307 -33.14 -53.78 -62.03
C ALA A 307 -33.21 -52.25 -62.13
N TYR A 308 -34.34 -51.68 -62.58
CA TYR A 308 -34.52 -50.23 -62.66
C TYR A 308 -34.91 -49.61 -61.31
N GLU A 309 -35.78 -50.26 -60.53
CA GLU A 309 -36.19 -49.76 -59.21
C GLU A 309 -34.99 -49.65 -58.24
N HIS A 310 -34.13 -50.68 -58.16
CA HIS A 310 -32.94 -50.62 -57.32
C HIS A 310 -31.97 -49.49 -57.71
N LEU A 311 -31.83 -49.19 -59.01
CA LEU A 311 -30.99 -48.09 -59.48
C LEU A 311 -31.60 -46.71 -59.15
N ILE A 312 -32.92 -46.61 -59.05
CA ILE A 312 -33.63 -45.39 -58.62
C ILE A 312 -33.44 -45.17 -57.11
N ASP A 313 -33.56 -46.22 -56.30
CA ASP A 313 -33.30 -46.15 -54.85
C ASP A 313 -31.85 -45.74 -54.54
N ASP A 314 -30.85 -46.33 -55.23
CA ASP A 314 -29.44 -45.96 -55.08
C ASP A 314 -29.17 -44.48 -55.44
N LEU A 315 -29.80 -43.97 -56.50
CA LEU A 315 -29.71 -42.56 -56.88
C LEU A 315 -30.35 -41.63 -55.82
N LEU A 316 -31.49 -42.03 -55.26
CA LEU A 316 -32.16 -41.28 -54.18
C LEU A 316 -31.38 -41.35 -52.86
N ALA A 317 -30.69 -42.45 -52.58
CA ALA A 317 -29.77 -42.58 -51.44
C ALA A 317 -28.55 -41.66 -51.62
N ALA A 318 -27.89 -41.71 -52.78
CA ALA A 318 -26.77 -40.82 -53.11
C ALA A 318 -27.16 -39.33 -53.05
N GLN A 319 -28.36 -38.96 -53.50
CA GLN A 319 -28.85 -37.59 -53.41
C GLN A 319 -29.05 -37.12 -51.95
N LYS A 320 -29.57 -37.98 -51.07
CA LYS A 320 -29.70 -37.69 -49.62
C LYS A 320 -28.33 -37.57 -48.95
N GLU A 321 -27.38 -38.43 -49.30
CA GLU A 321 -26.01 -38.40 -48.79
C GLU A 321 -25.28 -37.11 -49.20
N ILE A 322 -25.41 -36.66 -50.44
CA ILE A 322 -24.85 -35.38 -50.91
C ILE A 322 -25.42 -34.20 -50.11
N LEU A 323 -26.72 -34.19 -49.79
CA LEU A 323 -27.35 -33.13 -48.98
C LEU A 323 -26.87 -33.17 -47.52
N SER A 324 -26.73 -34.36 -46.93
CA SER A 324 -26.12 -34.58 -45.60
C SER A 324 -24.69 -34.02 -45.54
N GLN A 325 -23.85 -34.38 -46.52
CA GLN A 325 -22.48 -33.88 -46.62
C GLN A 325 -22.43 -32.36 -46.83
N GLN A 326 -23.35 -31.77 -47.59
CA GLN A 326 -23.46 -30.31 -47.73
C GLN A 326 -23.84 -29.62 -46.40
N GLU A 327 -24.70 -30.22 -45.57
CA GLU A 327 -25.02 -29.69 -44.24
C GLU A 327 -23.80 -29.74 -43.30
N VAL A 328 -23.05 -30.84 -43.31
CA VAL A 328 -21.79 -30.98 -42.56
C VAL A 328 -20.76 -29.94 -43.03
N ILE A 329 -20.61 -29.74 -44.35
CA ILE A 329 -19.72 -28.72 -44.91
C ILE A 329 -20.16 -27.30 -44.51
N MET A 330 -21.47 -27.00 -44.44
CA MET A 330 -21.97 -25.72 -43.95
C MET A 330 -21.69 -25.51 -42.47
N LYS A 331 -21.87 -26.54 -41.62
CA LYS A 331 -21.52 -26.51 -40.20
C LYS A 331 -20.02 -26.24 -40.00
N LEU A 332 -19.16 -27.05 -40.61
CA LEU A 332 -17.69 -26.88 -40.53
C LEU A 332 -17.21 -25.51 -41.06
N ARG A 333 -17.84 -24.97 -42.11
CA ARG A 333 -17.56 -23.60 -42.58
C ARG A 333 -17.97 -22.55 -41.55
N LYS A 334 -19.15 -22.67 -40.93
CA LYS A 334 -19.60 -21.78 -39.86
C LYS A 334 -18.61 -21.82 -38.69
N ASP A 335 -18.29 -23.01 -38.20
CA ASP A 335 -17.40 -23.21 -37.05
C ASP A 335 -16.00 -22.64 -37.30
N LEU A 336 -15.47 -22.81 -38.52
CA LEU A 336 -14.20 -22.20 -38.96
C LEU A 336 -14.28 -20.67 -38.99
N THR A 337 -15.39 -20.08 -39.47
CA THR A 337 -15.56 -18.61 -39.41
C THR A 337 -15.71 -18.08 -37.98
N GLU A 338 -16.38 -18.82 -37.09
CA GLU A 338 -16.55 -18.46 -35.68
C GLU A 338 -15.23 -18.60 -34.89
N ALA A 339 -14.40 -19.59 -35.24
CA ALA A 339 -13.03 -19.70 -34.74
C ALA A 339 -12.15 -18.54 -35.25
N HIS A 340 -12.26 -18.17 -36.53
CA HIS A 340 -11.54 -17.02 -37.09
C HIS A 340 -11.94 -15.69 -36.45
N SER A 341 -13.22 -15.46 -36.20
CA SER A 341 -13.70 -14.29 -35.45
C SER A 341 -13.08 -14.24 -34.06
N ARG A 342 -13.24 -15.32 -33.26
CA ARG A 342 -12.66 -15.39 -31.90
C ARG A 342 -11.14 -15.20 -31.88
N MET A 343 -10.40 -15.74 -32.86
CA MET A 343 -8.95 -15.49 -32.99
C MET A 343 -8.61 -14.06 -33.40
N SER A 344 -9.47 -13.37 -34.15
CA SER A 344 -9.33 -11.96 -34.49
C SER A 344 -9.60 -11.06 -33.28
N ASP A 345 -10.64 -11.36 -32.50
CA ASP A 345 -11.00 -10.61 -31.29
C ASP A 345 -9.90 -10.75 -30.23
N LEU A 346 -9.42 -11.98 -29.96
CA LEU A 346 -8.30 -12.24 -29.05
C LEU A 346 -6.99 -11.57 -29.52
N ARG A 347 -6.74 -11.48 -30.84
CA ARG A 347 -5.61 -10.73 -31.39
C ARG A 347 -5.75 -9.23 -31.15
N GLY A 348 -6.97 -8.69 -31.29
CA GLY A 348 -7.29 -7.29 -30.95
C GLY A 348 -7.07 -7.00 -29.46
N GLU A 349 -7.65 -7.83 -28.59
CA GLU A 349 -7.48 -7.73 -27.14
C GLU A 349 -6.01 -7.79 -26.70
N LEU A 350 -5.23 -8.74 -27.23
CA LEU A 350 -3.81 -8.89 -26.87
C LEU A 350 -3.01 -7.64 -27.28
N ASN A 351 -3.26 -7.12 -28.48
CA ASN A 351 -2.61 -5.93 -28.99
C ASN A 351 -3.00 -4.66 -28.21
N GLU A 352 -4.28 -4.52 -27.81
CA GLU A 352 -4.72 -3.38 -26.99
C GLU A 352 -4.21 -3.47 -25.54
N LYS A 353 -4.12 -4.68 -24.96
CA LYS A 353 -3.47 -4.90 -23.66
C LYS A 353 -1.99 -4.51 -23.69
N GLN A 354 -1.25 -4.94 -24.71
CA GLN A 354 0.15 -4.55 -24.93
C GLN A 354 0.30 -3.04 -25.16
N LYS A 355 -0.61 -2.42 -25.90
CA LYS A 355 -0.65 -0.96 -26.11
C LYS A 355 -0.88 -0.20 -24.81
N MET A 356 -1.87 -0.58 -23.99
CA MET A 356 -2.12 0.05 -22.69
C MET A 356 -0.93 -0.12 -21.72
N GLU A 357 -0.28 -1.28 -21.71
CA GLU A 357 0.93 -1.51 -20.91
C GLU A 357 2.10 -0.64 -21.39
N LEU A 358 2.30 -0.48 -22.71
CA LEU A 358 3.30 0.43 -23.27
C LEU A 358 2.98 1.90 -22.97
N GLU A 359 1.72 2.32 -23.09
CA GLU A 359 1.27 3.68 -22.76
C GLU A 359 1.50 4.00 -21.26
N TRP A 360 1.21 3.05 -20.37
CA TRP A 360 1.49 3.18 -18.93
C TRP A 360 2.99 3.27 -18.63
N ASN A 361 3.80 2.39 -19.23
CA ASN A 361 5.26 2.43 -19.08
C ASN A 361 5.87 3.73 -19.63
N VAL A 362 5.38 4.23 -20.77
CA VAL A 362 5.80 5.53 -21.33
C VAL A 362 5.42 6.68 -20.41
N ALA A 363 4.22 6.69 -19.84
CA ALA A 363 3.80 7.70 -18.86
C ALA A 363 4.67 7.68 -17.59
N LEU A 364 4.99 6.50 -17.08
CA LEU A 364 5.88 6.30 -15.92
C LEU A 364 7.30 6.81 -16.20
N VAL A 365 7.89 6.43 -17.34
CA VAL A 365 9.22 6.91 -17.77
C VAL A 365 9.23 8.44 -17.98
N GLN A 366 8.16 9.02 -18.52
CA GLN A 366 8.02 10.47 -18.62
C GLN A 366 7.94 11.16 -17.25
N GLN A 367 7.28 10.56 -16.25
CA GLN A 367 7.28 11.08 -14.88
C GLN A 367 8.68 11.01 -14.26
N GLN A 368 9.31 9.83 -14.30
CA GLN A 368 10.67 9.63 -13.77
C GLN A 368 11.70 10.57 -14.44
N SER A 369 11.57 10.82 -15.75
CA SER A 369 12.40 11.78 -16.48
C SER A 369 12.23 13.22 -15.98
N LYS A 370 10.99 13.66 -15.69
CA LYS A 370 10.71 14.98 -15.09
C LYS A 370 11.31 15.10 -13.69
N GLU A 371 11.16 14.06 -12.86
CA GLU A 371 11.73 14.00 -11.50
C GLU A 371 13.26 14.02 -11.52
N LEU A 372 13.89 13.23 -12.40
CA LEU A 372 15.35 13.23 -12.60
C LEU A 372 15.87 14.57 -13.13
N SER A 373 15.13 15.23 -14.04
CA SER A 373 15.48 16.58 -14.52
C SER A 373 15.48 17.60 -13.39
N LEU A 374 14.42 17.61 -12.57
CA LEU A 374 14.27 18.50 -11.40
C LEU A 374 15.31 18.19 -10.30
N LEU A 375 15.70 16.92 -10.12
CA LEU A 375 16.77 16.54 -9.22
C LEU A 375 18.15 16.98 -9.74
N LYS A 376 18.39 16.85 -11.05
CA LYS A 376 19.62 17.33 -11.73
C LYS A 376 19.76 18.85 -11.64
N GLU A 377 18.66 19.59 -11.79
CA GLU A 377 18.64 21.04 -11.59
C GLU A 377 19.00 21.41 -10.14
N LYS A 378 18.36 20.78 -9.15
CA LYS A 378 18.70 20.98 -7.72
C LYS A 378 20.16 20.64 -7.41
N MET A 379 20.71 19.59 -8.03
CA MET A 379 22.12 19.25 -7.90
C MET A 379 23.01 20.34 -8.49
N ALA A 380 22.71 20.87 -9.68
CA ALA A 380 23.46 21.97 -10.29
C ALA A 380 23.39 23.27 -9.44
N GLN A 381 22.22 23.61 -8.92
CA GLN A 381 22.04 24.72 -7.97
C GLN A 381 22.92 24.51 -6.72
N MET A 382 22.90 23.32 -6.12
CA MET A 382 23.71 22.99 -4.94
C MET A 382 25.21 23.03 -5.23
N SER A 383 25.68 22.49 -6.37
CA SER A 383 27.08 22.59 -6.80
C SER A 383 27.51 24.05 -6.94
N SER A 384 26.70 24.91 -7.57
CA SER A 384 27.02 26.34 -7.71
C SER A 384 27.17 27.06 -6.36
N LEU A 385 26.38 26.66 -5.35
CA LEU A 385 26.46 27.17 -4.00
C LEU A 385 27.71 26.66 -3.25
N VAL A 386 28.06 25.38 -3.42
CA VAL A 386 29.30 24.80 -2.86
C VAL A 386 30.52 25.49 -3.46
N GLU A 387 30.61 25.62 -4.79
CA GLU A 387 31.73 26.34 -5.41
C GLU A 387 31.80 27.80 -4.95
N LYS A 388 30.66 28.48 -4.75
CA LYS A 388 30.65 29.84 -4.19
C LYS A 388 31.22 29.85 -2.77
N LYS A 389 30.85 28.89 -1.92
CA LYS A 389 31.40 28.74 -0.57
C LYS A 389 32.89 28.40 -0.57
N ASP A 390 33.37 27.60 -1.53
CA ASP A 390 34.81 27.33 -1.69
C ASP A 390 35.59 28.57 -2.15
N ARG A 391 35.01 29.41 -3.01
CA ARG A 391 35.60 30.71 -3.39
C ARG A 391 35.68 31.65 -2.18
N GLU A 392 34.59 31.76 -1.40
CA GLU A 392 34.56 32.54 -0.15
C GLU A 392 35.59 32.03 0.88
N LEU A 393 35.70 30.71 1.08
CA LEU A 393 36.66 30.09 1.99
C LEU A 393 38.12 30.25 1.55
N LYS A 394 38.40 30.24 0.24
CA LYS A 394 39.74 30.55 -0.31
C LYS A 394 40.11 32.01 -0.05
N ALA A 395 39.22 32.94 -0.36
CA ALA A 395 39.41 34.36 -0.10
C ALA A 395 39.64 34.66 1.40
N LEU A 396 38.88 34.02 2.31
CA LEU A 396 39.09 34.15 3.75
C LEU A 396 40.44 33.56 4.21
N LYS A 397 40.89 32.43 3.65
CA LYS A 397 42.22 31.86 3.93
C LYS A 397 43.36 32.71 3.37
N GLU A 398 43.14 33.46 2.30
CA GLU A 398 44.11 34.40 1.72
C GLU A 398 44.16 35.70 2.52
N ALA A 399 43.02 36.25 2.92
CA ALA A 399 42.96 37.37 3.85
C ALA A 399 43.63 37.04 5.19
N LEU A 400 43.38 35.85 5.76
CA LEU A 400 44.01 35.39 7.00
C LEU A 400 45.55 35.33 6.84
N ARG A 401 46.04 34.69 5.77
CA ARG A 401 47.49 34.64 5.47
C ARG A 401 48.08 36.06 5.33
N ALA A 402 47.43 36.96 4.60
CA ALA A 402 47.88 38.34 4.47
C ALA A 402 47.90 39.11 5.80
N THR A 403 46.95 38.87 6.72
CA THR A 403 46.99 39.46 8.07
C THR A 403 48.12 38.86 8.92
N GLN A 404 48.35 37.55 8.83
CA GLN A 404 49.42 36.86 9.54
C GLN A 404 50.81 37.28 9.05
N GLU A 405 50.97 37.51 7.74
CA GLU A 405 52.20 38.04 7.14
C GLU A 405 52.44 39.50 7.53
N LYS A 406 51.40 40.35 7.53
CA LYS A 406 51.49 41.73 8.05
C LYS A 406 51.94 41.76 9.52
N HIS A 407 51.34 40.93 10.37
CA HIS A 407 51.76 40.78 11.78
C HIS A 407 53.19 40.26 11.90
N ARG A 408 53.62 39.32 11.04
CA ARG A 408 54.99 38.81 11.02
C ARG A 408 56.01 39.85 10.56
N LEU A 409 55.64 40.72 9.62
CA LEU A 409 56.48 41.84 9.17
C LEU A 409 56.61 42.91 10.24
N GLN A 410 55.52 43.25 10.95
CA GLN A 410 55.55 44.15 12.11
C GLN A 410 56.46 43.61 13.24
N LEU A 411 56.32 42.33 13.59
CA LEU A 411 57.14 41.67 14.61
C LEU A 411 58.63 41.54 14.20
N ASN A 412 58.96 41.72 12.92
CA ASN A 412 60.33 41.73 12.42
C ASN A 412 60.92 43.16 12.42
N THR A 413 60.17 44.18 12.00
CA THR A 413 60.64 45.59 12.08
C THR A 413 60.85 46.06 13.51
N GLU A 414 60.08 45.53 14.47
CA GLU A 414 60.28 45.77 15.91
C GLU A 414 61.59 45.16 16.44
N LYS A 415 62.18 44.17 15.75
CA LYS A 415 63.38 43.43 16.22
C LYS A 415 64.71 43.95 15.66
N GLU A 416 64.71 44.85 14.69
CA GLU A 416 65.96 45.42 14.16
C GLU A 416 66.44 46.67 14.91
N GLN A 417 65.62 47.29 15.75
CA GLN A 417 66.05 48.40 16.61
C GLN A 417 66.74 47.89 17.89
N LYS A 418 68.05 48.15 18.01
CA LYS A 418 68.92 47.59 19.05
C LYS A 418 68.68 48.17 20.46
N PRO A 419 68.91 47.38 21.53
CA PRO A 419 68.70 47.80 22.92
C PRO A 419 69.87 48.64 23.47
N ARG A 420 69.58 49.67 24.28
CA ARG A 420 70.48 50.18 25.36
C ARG A 420 69.86 51.31 26.21
N LYS A 421 69.46 51.00 27.44
CA LYS A 421 70.05 51.52 28.71
C LYS A 421 69.32 50.94 29.93
N LYS A 422 69.81 51.25 31.14
CA LYS A 422 69.51 50.55 32.40
C LYS A 422 68.70 51.43 33.38
N THR A 423 67.83 50.78 34.15
CA THR A 423 67.55 51.01 35.57
C THR A 423 67.19 52.44 36.04
N GLN A 424 65.92 52.64 36.42
CA GLN A 424 65.58 52.96 37.81
C GLN A 424 64.19 52.43 38.19
N MET A 425 63.76 52.64 39.43
CA MET A 425 62.67 51.92 40.11
C MET A 425 61.28 52.57 39.93
N CYS A 426 60.24 51.87 40.39
CA CYS A 426 58.86 52.34 40.58
C CYS A 426 58.81 53.66 41.39
N ASP A 427 57.79 54.52 41.25
CA ASP A 427 56.41 54.25 41.67
C ASP A 427 55.33 54.92 40.81
N ILE A 428 54.10 54.41 40.94
CA ILE A 428 52.92 54.89 40.21
C ILE A 428 52.01 55.67 41.17
N SER A 429 51.69 56.92 40.82
CA SER A 429 50.59 57.65 41.43
C SER A 429 49.85 58.53 40.42
N VAL A 430 48.57 58.21 40.27
CA VAL A 430 47.43 59.09 39.99
C VAL A 430 47.70 60.39 39.21
N GLN A 431 47.31 60.39 37.93
CA GLN A 431 46.25 61.28 37.46
C GLN A 431 45.67 60.82 36.11
N ILE A 432 44.34 60.86 36.00
CA ILE A 432 43.56 60.68 34.77
C ILE A 432 42.59 61.84 34.74
N GLU A 433 42.66 62.70 33.73
CA GLU A 433 41.53 63.45 33.14
C GLU A 433 41.97 64.06 31.78
N PRO A 434 41.04 64.44 30.88
CA PRO A 434 41.22 64.10 29.47
C PRO A 434 41.22 65.30 28.50
N ILE A 435 41.81 65.10 27.32
CA ILE A 435 41.62 65.96 26.14
C ILE A 435 41.39 65.09 24.89
N HIS A 436 40.27 65.34 24.21
CA HIS A 436 39.93 64.79 22.89
C HIS A 436 40.78 65.47 21.79
N THR A 437 40.93 65.00 20.56
CA THR A 437 40.15 64.01 19.79
C THR A 437 41.15 63.24 18.88
N GLU A 438 40.88 62.62 17.72
CA GLU A 438 39.77 62.60 16.75
C GLU A 438 39.61 61.18 16.16
N ALA A 439 38.65 60.99 15.27
CA ALA A 439 38.17 59.71 14.79
C ALA A 439 39.08 58.96 13.78
N PHE A 440 39.18 57.64 13.97
CA PHE A 440 38.82 56.68 12.91
C PHE A 440 38.07 55.49 13.51
N SER A 441 37.07 54.96 12.81
CA SER A 441 35.98 54.18 13.40
C SER A 441 36.25 52.67 13.48
N SER A 442 36.41 52.12 14.68
CA SER A 442 36.46 50.64 14.89
C SER A 442 35.85 50.12 16.21
N SER A 443 35.29 50.99 17.06
CA SER A 443 34.78 50.62 18.39
C SER A 443 33.41 49.91 18.41
N GLN A 444 32.76 49.74 17.26
CA GLN A 444 31.41 49.16 17.19
C GLN A 444 31.37 47.62 17.36
N GLU A 445 32.45 46.90 17.04
CA GLU A 445 32.44 45.44 17.02
C GLU A 445 32.64 44.82 18.41
N GLN A 446 33.57 45.32 19.23
CA GLN A 446 33.90 44.72 20.53
C GLN A 446 32.79 44.88 21.59
N GLN A 447 31.93 45.89 21.48
CA GLN A 447 30.75 46.02 22.35
C GLN A 447 29.64 45.01 21.97
N SER A 448 29.57 44.62 20.69
CA SER A 448 28.52 43.72 20.17
C SER A 448 28.64 42.26 20.63
N PHE A 449 29.87 41.77 20.90
CA PHE A 449 30.08 40.36 21.28
C PHE A 449 29.62 40.05 22.71
N SER A 450 29.78 40.98 23.66
CA SER A 450 29.22 40.83 25.03
C SER A 450 27.68 40.82 25.00
N ASP A 451 27.07 41.75 24.25
CA ASP A 451 25.61 41.81 24.10
C ASP A 451 25.03 40.58 23.39
N LEU A 452 25.76 40.01 22.41
CA LEU A 452 25.39 38.72 21.80
C LEU A 452 25.44 37.56 22.80
N GLY A 453 26.37 37.58 23.76
CA GLY A 453 26.43 36.63 24.86
C GLY A 453 25.18 36.68 25.75
N VAL A 454 24.76 37.88 26.16
CA VAL A 454 23.55 38.09 26.98
C VAL A 454 22.28 37.75 26.20
N ARG A 455 22.17 38.19 24.93
CA ARG A 455 21.03 37.88 24.06
C ARG A 455 20.85 36.38 23.81
N CYS A 456 21.93 35.60 23.73
CA CYS A 456 21.85 34.16 23.44
C CYS A 456 21.11 33.32 24.50
N LYS A 457 20.92 33.80 25.74
CA LYS A 457 20.15 33.06 26.78
C LYS A 457 18.71 33.55 26.96
N GLY A 458 18.40 34.81 26.61
CA GLY A 458 17.04 35.37 26.74
C GLY A 458 16.24 35.40 25.44
N SER A 459 16.83 35.91 24.35
CA SER A 459 16.08 36.33 23.15
C SER A 459 15.30 35.21 22.48
N ARG A 460 15.87 33.99 22.41
CA ARG A 460 15.16 32.84 21.80
C ARG A 460 13.91 32.45 22.58
N HIS A 461 13.91 32.61 23.91
CA HIS A 461 12.73 32.33 24.74
C HIS A 461 11.70 33.45 24.61
N GLU A 462 12.09 34.73 24.68
CA GLU A 462 11.13 35.83 24.48
C GLU A 462 10.55 35.85 23.06
N GLU A 463 11.33 35.55 22.02
CA GLU A 463 10.79 35.37 20.66
C GLU A 463 9.78 34.21 20.57
N VAL A 464 10.05 33.07 21.22
CA VAL A 464 9.09 31.94 21.27
C VAL A 464 7.83 32.34 22.04
N ILE A 465 7.97 33.04 23.17
CA ILE A 465 6.87 33.58 23.96
C ILE A 465 6.06 34.61 23.14
N GLN A 466 6.69 35.46 22.33
CA GLN A 466 5.99 36.41 21.46
C GLN A 466 5.32 35.73 20.27
N ARG A 467 5.95 34.71 19.66
CA ARG A 467 5.30 33.87 18.64
C ARG A 467 4.09 33.12 19.21
N GLN A 468 4.18 32.61 20.44
CA GLN A 468 3.07 31.98 21.17
C GLN A 468 1.97 32.98 21.54
N LYS A 469 2.31 34.16 22.09
CA LYS A 469 1.36 35.26 22.37
C LYS A 469 0.62 35.68 21.08
N LYS A 470 1.34 35.83 19.96
CA LYS A 470 0.78 36.17 18.65
C LYS A 470 -0.16 35.07 18.15
N ALA A 471 0.28 33.81 18.10
CA ALA A 471 -0.57 32.69 17.69
C ALA A 471 -1.82 32.53 18.58
N LEU A 472 -1.71 32.77 19.89
CA LEU A 472 -2.86 32.79 20.80
C LEU A 472 -3.80 33.99 20.54
N SER A 473 -3.28 35.15 20.14
CA SER A 473 -4.11 36.28 19.73
C SER A 473 -4.84 36.02 18.41
N GLU A 474 -4.17 35.40 17.43
CA GLU A 474 -4.76 35.00 16.14
C GLU A 474 -5.82 33.91 16.33
N LEU A 475 -5.57 32.92 17.20
CA LEU A 475 -6.58 31.92 17.58
C LEU A 475 -7.79 32.55 18.29
N ARG A 476 -7.58 33.51 19.20
CA ARG A 476 -8.68 34.22 19.88
C ARG A 476 -9.49 35.09 18.90
N VAL A 477 -8.85 35.72 17.92
CA VAL A 477 -9.55 36.43 16.84
C VAL A 477 -10.36 35.45 16.00
N ARG A 478 -9.76 34.34 15.55
CA ARG A 478 -10.42 33.33 14.72
C ARG A 478 -11.58 32.63 15.44
N VAL A 479 -11.47 32.37 16.74
CA VAL A 479 -12.58 31.87 17.57
C VAL A 479 -13.69 32.93 17.65
N LYS A 480 -13.36 34.20 17.90
CA LYS A 480 -14.33 35.30 17.93
C LYS A 480 -14.99 35.56 16.57
N GLU A 481 -14.32 35.25 15.47
CA GLU A 481 -14.87 35.26 14.10
C GLU A 481 -15.80 34.08 13.87
N LEU A 482 -15.45 32.88 14.32
CA LEU A 482 -16.32 31.69 14.26
C LEU A 482 -17.55 31.82 15.16
N GLU A 483 -17.43 32.49 16.31
CA GLU A 483 -18.56 32.84 17.19
C GLU A 483 -19.46 33.91 16.54
N LYS A 484 -18.88 34.94 15.89
CA LYS A 484 -19.64 35.91 15.09
C LYS A 484 -20.32 35.28 13.87
N ALA A 485 -19.70 34.29 13.25
CA ALA A 485 -20.30 33.50 12.17
C ALA A 485 -21.37 32.51 12.67
N ARG A 486 -21.65 32.48 13.98
CA ARG A 486 -22.63 31.59 14.62
C ARG A 486 -23.67 32.36 15.45
N SER A 487 -24.37 33.29 14.81
CA SER A 487 -25.64 33.81 15.34
C SER A 487 -26.60 34.28 14.24
N PRO A 488 -27.93 34.20 14.44
CA PRO A 488 -28.66 33.34 15.38
C PRO A 488 -29.77 32.51 14.70
N ASP A 489 -30.50 31.81 15.58
CA ASP A 489 -31.83 31.23 15.43
C ASP A 489 -31.98 29.83 14.80
N HIS A 490 -32.60 28.97 15.59
CA HIS A 490 -33.30 27.75 15.18
C HIS A 490 -34.34 27.40 16.27
N LYS A 491 -35.24 28.34 16.53
CA LYS A 491 -36.62 28.00 16.86
C LYS A 491 -37.41 27.77 15.57
N ASP A 492 -38.64 27.30 15.76
CA ASP A 492 -39.67 27.14 14.73
C ASP A 492 -39.27 26.34 13.48
N HIS A 493 -39.41 25.02 13.58
CA HIS A 493 -40.22 24.23 12.63
C HIS A 493 -40.63 22.88 13.25
N LYS A 494 -41.33 22.94 14.40
CA LYS A 494 -42.21 21.85 14.84
C LYS A 494 -43.62 22.18 14.38
N ASN A 495 -44.08 21.57 13.26
CA ASN A 495 -45.48 21.22 12.93
C ASN A 495 -45.67 21.03 11.41
N GLU A 496 -45.15 19.95 10.82
CA GLU A 496 -45.54 19.57 9.44
C GLU A 496 -45.40 18.07 9.12
N SER A 497 -45.40 17.20 10.16
CA SER A 497 -45.14 15.76 10.03
C SER A 497 -46.25 14.92 10.65
N PHE A 498 -47.50 15.17 10.24
CA PHE A 498 -48.68 14.51 10.86
C PHE A 498 -49.88 14.22 9.94
N LEU A 499 -49.74 14.31 8.60
CA LEU A 499 -50.86 14.10 7.66
C LEU A 499 -50.76 12.85 6.77
N ASP A 500 -49.57 12.38 6.40
CA ASP A 500 -49.43 11.27 5.42
C ASP A 500 -49.50 9.84 5.98
N LEU A 501 -49.63 9.67 7.31
CA LEU A 501 -49.62 8.36 7.98
C LEU A 501 -50.96 7.58 7.86
N LYS A 502 -51.58 7.57 6.67
CA LYS A 502 -52.89 6.90 6.46
C LYS A 502 -53.00 6.00 5.22
N ASN A 503 -52.00 5.94 4.33
CA ASN A 503 -52.07 5.10 3.11
C ASN A 503 -51.32 3.76 3.20
N LEU A 504 -50.52 3.50 4.25
CA LEU A 504 -49.73 2.26 4.36
C LEU A 504 -50.47 1.10 5.05
N ARG A 505 -51.66 0.74 4.55
CA ARG A 505 -52.36 -0.51 4.93
C ARG A 505 -53.31 -1.02 3.84
N MET A 506 -52.76 -1.40 2.68
CA MET A 506 -53.35 -2.36 1.72
C MET A 506 -52.35 -2.65 0.59
N GLU A 507 -51.33 -3.47 0.85
CA GLU A 507 -50.55 -4.19 -0.17
C GLU A 507 -49.52 -5.10 0.52
N ASN A 508 -49.89 -6.37 0.75
CA ASN A 508 -48.99 -7.36 1.36
C ASN A 508 -49.39 -8.80 0.98
N ASN A 509 -49.82 -9.00 -0.29
CA ASN A 509 -50.50 -10.21 -0.75
C ASN A 509 -50.17 -10.63 -2.20
N VAL A 510 -48.93 -10.41 -2.67
CA VAL A 510 -48.42 -10.99 -3.92
C VAL A 510 -47.01 -11.57 -3.74
N GLN A 511 -46.88 -12.60 -2.90
CA GLN A 511 -45.70 -13.47 -2.83
C GLN A 511 -46.09 -14.96 -2.93
N LYS A 512 -46.94 -15.30 -3.91
CA LYS A 512 -47.23 -16.69 -4.26
C LYS A 512 -47.77 -16.82 -5.69
N ILE A 513 -46.88 -17.05 -6.66
CA ILE A 513 -47.09 -17.78 -7.93
C ILE A 513 -45.74 -17.85 -8.67
N LEU A 514 -45.47 -19.01 -9.30
CA LEU A 514 -44.39 -19.28 -10.25
C LEU A 514 -42.93 -19.02 -9.80
N LEU A 515 -42.34 -20.02 -9.13
CA LEU A 515 -41.20 -20.68 -9.77
C LEU A 515 -41.81 -21.59 -10.86
N ASP A 516 -41.35 -21.50 -12.11
CA ASP A 516 -40.46 -22.51 -12.70
C ASP A 516 -40.20 -22.17 -14.19
N ALA A 517 -38.91 -22.07 -14.58
CA ALA A 517 -38.40 -22.04 -15.96
C ALA A 517 -36.89 -21.78 -15.95
N LYS A 518 -36.10 -22.69 -16.57
CA LYS A 518 -34.74 -22.34 -17.03
C LYS A 518 -34.83 -21.40 -18.24
N PRO A 519 -33.92 -20.42 -18.37
CA PRO A 519 -33.60 -19.83 -19.65
C PRO A 519 -32.52 -20.69 -20.35
N ASP A 520 -32.93 -21.65 -21.19
CA ASP A 520 -32.02 -22.21 -22.18
C ASP A 520 -31.69 -21.13 -23.24
N LEU A 521 -30.45 -21.10 -23.73
CA LEU A 521 -29.98 -20.07 -24.68
C LEU A 521 -30.62 -20.24 -26.07
N PRO A 522 -31.21 -19.19 -26.66
CA PRO A 522 -31.33 -19.06 -28.11
C PRO A 522 -30.03 -18.48 -28.68
N THR A 523 -29.40 -19.21 -29.59
CA THR A 523 -28.24 -18.74 -30.36
C THR A 523 -28.60 -17.50 -31.19
N LEU A 524 -28.03 -16.33 -30.88
CA LEU A 524 -28.21 -15.12 -31.67
C LEU A 524 -27.59 -15.24 -33.07
N SER A 525 -28.42 -15.13 -34.10
CA SER A 525 -27.98 -15.04 -35.49
C SER A 525 -27.53 -13.63 -35.83
N ARG A 526 -26.20 -13.44 -35.89
CA ARG A 526 -25.44 -12.39 -36.60
C ARG A 526 -26.28 -11.44 -37.47
N ILE A 527 -26.27 -10.15 -37.14
CA ILE A 527 -26.69 -9.05 -38.01
C ILE A 527 -25.49 -8.63 -38.86
N ASP A 528 -25.60 -8.71 -40.19
CA ASP A 528 -24.63 -8.11 -41.11
C ASP A 528 -25.01 -6.65 -41.40
N ILE A 529 -24.08 -5.71 -41.16
CA ILE A 529 -24.27 -4.28 -41.44
C ILE A 529 -23.59 -3.95 -42.77
N LEU A 530 -24.37 -3.48 -43.76
CA LEU A 530 -23.84 -2.91 -45.00
C LEU A 530 -24.06 -1.39 -45.02
N ALA A 531 -23.05 -0.64 -45.45
CA ALA A 531 -23.09 0.83 -45.49
C ALA A 531 -24.03 1.36 -46.61
N PRO A 532 -24.67 2.53 -46.41
CA PRO A 532 -25.74 3.00 -47.29
C PRO A 532 -25.25 3.74 -48.54
N GLN A 533 -25.99 3.60 -49.64
CA GLN A 533 -26.05 4.59 -50.72
C GLN A 533 -27.50 4.83 -51.17
N ASN A 534 -27.74 5.99 -51.79
CA ASN A 534 -29.07 6.54 -52.03
C ASN A 534 -29.86 5.83 -53.13
N GLY A 535 -31.17 5.64 -52.90
CA GLY A 535 -32.14 5.28 -53.93
C GLY A 535 -33.58 5.40 -53.43
N LEU A 536 -34.39 6.28 -54.04
CA LEU A 536 -35.82 6.38 -53.73
C LEU A 536 -36.57 5.14 -54.23
N CYS A 537 -37.24 4.40 -53.36
CA CYS A 537 -38.40 3.58 -53.74
C CYS A 537 -39.32 3.19 -52.56
N ASN A 538 -40.63 3.28 -52.80
CA ASN A 538 -41.72 2.52 -52.19
C ASN A 538 -41.92 2.57 -50.65
N ALA A 539 -42.77 3.51 -50.22
CA ALA A 539 -43.37 3.62 -48.89
C ALA A 539 -44.35 2.47 -48.49
N ARG A 540 -44.09 1.24 -48.93
CA ARG A 540 -44.83 0.01 -48.56
C ARG A 540 -43.97 -1.00 -47.79
N PHE A 541 -42.64 -0.90 -47.86
CA PHE A 541 -41.72 -1.70 -47.02
C PHE A 541 -41.40 -1.05 -45.67
N SER A 542 -41.58 0.27 -45.55
CA SER A 542 -41.21 1.05 -44.36
C SER A 542 -41.83 0.54 -43.05
N SER A 543 -43.07 0.03 -43.07
CA SER A 543 -43.76 -0.46 -41.85
C SER A 543 -43.14 -1.72 -41.24
N ALA A 544 -42.41 -2.53 -42.02
CA ALA A 544 -41.70 -3.70 -41.49
C ALA A 544 -40.33 -3.29 -40.91
N MET A 545 -39.57 -2.49 -41.66
CA MET A 545 -38.23 -2.04 -41.27
C MET A 545 -38.26 -1.03 -40.11
N GLU A 546 -39.30 -0.19 -40.03
CA GLU A 546 -39.58 0.60 -38.82
C GLU A 546 -39.90 -0.28 -37.60
N LYS A 547 -40.55 -1.44 -37.78
CA LYS A 547 -40.91 -2.31 -36.65
C LYS A 547 -39.69 -3.05 -36.11
N SER A 548 -38.75 -3.50 -36.94
CA SER A 548 -37.46 -4.01 -36.43
C SER A 548 -36.67 -2.88 -35.78
N GLY A 549 -36.47 -1.74 -36.46
CA GLY A 549 -35.72 -0.61 -35.89
C GLY A 549 -36.30 -0.05 -34.58
N LYS A 550 -37.63 -0.06 -34.40
CA LYS A 550 -38.29 0.30 -33.12
C LYS A 550 -38.12 -0.78 -32.04
N MET A 551 -37.91 -2.04 -32.42
CA MET A 551 -37.59 -3.14 -31.51
C MET A 551 -36.10 -3.10 -31.11
N ASP A 552 -35.19 -2.92 -32.07
CA ASP A 552 -33.74 -2.77 -31.85
C ASP A 552 -33.45 -1.59 -30.91
N VAL A 553 -34.12 -0.44 -31.11
CA VAL A 553 -34.02 0.73 -30.23
C VAL A 553 -34.62 0.46 -28.85
N ALA A 554 -35.70 -0.32 -28.74
CA ALA A 554 -36.29 -0.68 -27.45
C ALA A 554 -35.38 -1.63 -26.66
N GLU A 555 -34.75 -2.62 -27.32
CA GLU A 555 -33.79 -3.54 -26.73
C GLU A 555 -32.51 -2.81 -26.29
N ALA A 556 -31.96 -1.91 -27.12
CA ALA A 556 -30.83 -1.07 -26.76
C ALA A 556 -31.12 -0.18 -25.53
N LEU A 557 -32.34 0.38 -25.43
CA LEU A 557 -32.76 1.15 -24.26
C LEU A 557 -32.91 0.26 -23.01
N GLU A 558 -33.47 -0.94 -23.13
CA GLU A 558 -33.61 -1.88 -22.01
C GLU A 558 -32.27 -2.41 -21.50
N LEU A 559 -31.32 -2.71 -22.40
CA LEU A 559 -29.93 -3.02 -22.06
C LEU A 559 -29.25 -1.83 -21.36
N SER A 560 -29.48 -0.60 -21.82
CA SER A 560 -28.92 0.61 -21.18
C SER A 560 -29.48 0.85 -19.78
N GLU A 561 -30.79 0.62 -19.54
CA GLU A 561 -31.38 0.73 -18.21
C GLU A 561 -30.87 -0.38 -17.29
N LYS A 562 -30.74 -1.62 -17.78
CA LYS A 562 -30.15 -2.73 -17.02
C LYS A 562 -28.72 -2.41 -16.57
N LEU A 563 -27.87 -1.94 -17.49
CA LEU A 563 -26.50 -1.54 -17.17
C LEU A 563 -26.43 -0.39 -16.16
N TYR A 564 -27.29 0.63 -16.29
CA TYR A 564 -27.39 1.72 -15.31
C TYR A 564 -27.80 1.21 -13.92
N LEU A 565 -28.77 0.29 -13.85
CA LEU A 565 -29.27 -0.31 -12.62
C LEU A 565 -28.20 -1.18 -11.93
N ASP A 566 -27.51 -2.05 -12.68
CA ASP A 566 -26.44 -2.90 -12.16
C ASP A 566 -25.18 -2.11 -11.77
N MET A 567 -24.84 -1.04 -12.49
CA MET A 567 -23.84 -0.05 -12.06
C MET A 567 -24.26 0.62 -10.74
N SER A 568 -25.52 1.04 -10.60
CA SER A 568 -26.03 1.74 -9.41
C SER A 568 -26.03 0.84 -8.15
N LYS A 569 -26.41 -0.45 -8.29
CA LYS A 569 -26.23 -1.47 -7.24
C LYS A 569 -24.76 -1.60 -6.81
N THR A 570 -23.87 -1.73 -7.79
CA THR A 570 -22.44 -1.97 -7.56
C THR A 570 -21.80 -0.78 -6.85
N LEU A 571 -22.12 0.44 -7.31
CA LEU A 571 -21.67 1.69 -6.71
C LEU A 571 -22.19 1.85 -5.27
N GLY A 572 -23.49 1.62 -5.05
CA GLY A 572 -24.09 1.66 -3.71
C GLY A 572 -23.47 0.64 -2.74
N SER A 573 -23.17 -0.57 -3.23
CA SER A 573 -22.51 -1.63 -2.45
C SER A 573 -21.06 -1.26 -2.10
N LEU A 574 -20.27 -0.82 -3.08
CA LEU A 574 -18.87 -0.39 -2.89
C LEU A 574 -18.75 0.80 -1.93
N MET A 575 -19.71 1.74 -1.99
CA MET A 575 -19.74 2.91 -1.12
C MET A 575 -20.49 2.69 0.21
N ASN A 576 -21.05 1.49 0.42
CA ASN A 576 -21.86 1.10 1.58
C ASN A 576 -23.04 2.06 1.83
N ILE A 577 -23.72 2.45 0.75
CA ILE A 577 -24.94 3.26 0.74
C ILE A 577 -26.14 2.29 0.70
N LYS A 578 -26.75 2.07 1.86
CA LYS A 578 -27.79 1.04 2.05
C LYS A 578 -29.12 1.35 1.36
N ASN A 579 -29.39 2.61 1.04
CA ASN A 579 -30.70 3.11 0.63
C ASN A 579 -30.65 3.74 -0.78
N MET A 580 -30.23 2.99 -1.79
CA MET A 580 -30.33 3.42 -3.20
C MET A 580 -31.78 3.24 -3.68
N SER A 581 -32.54 4.34 -3.64
CA SER A 581 -33.99 4.41 -3.80
C SER A 581 -34.47 4.57 -5.25
N GLY A 582 -33.59 4.99 -6.17
CA GLY A 582 -33.84 5.19 -7.59
C GLY A 582 -33.67 3.94 -8.47
N HIS A 583 -33.32 2.81 -7.85
CA HIS A 583 -33.16 1.51 -8.52
C HIS A 583 -34.55 0.88 -8.84
N VAL A 584 -35.26 1.50 -9.78
CA VAL A 584 -36.56 1.06 -10.32
C VAL A 584 -36.53 1.20 -11.83
N SER A 585 -37.02 0.21 -12.59
CA SER A 585 -37.12 0.30 -14.05
C SER A 585 -38.24 1.26 -14.48
N MET A 586 -38.01 2.04 -15.53
CA MET A 586 -38.99 2.99 -16.07
C MET A 586 -39.88 2.41 -17.18
N LYS A 587 -39.61 1.17 -17.64
CA LYS A 587 -40.22 0.58 -18.86
C LYS A 587 -41.75 0.66 -18.92
N TYR A 588 -42.43 0.46 -17.79
CA TYR A 588 -43.90 0.46 -17.69
C TYR A 588 -44.49 1.61 -16.86
N LEU A 589 -43.67 2.58 -16.41
CA LEU A 589 -44.12 3.69 -15.56
C LEU A 589 -44.80 4.80 -16.38
N SER A 590 -45.80 5.46 -15.79
CA SER A 590 -46.39 6.69 -16.32
C SER A 590 -45.41 7.87 -16.22
N ARG A 591 -45.71 8.99 -16.91
CA ARG A 591 -44.84 10.18 -16.90
C ARG A 591 -44.54 10.70 -15.49
N GLN A 592 -45.57 10.85 -14.65
CA GLN A 592 -45.42 11.35 -13.28
C GLN A 592 -44.59 10.40 -12.40
N GLU A 593 -44.67 9.09 -12.65
CA GLU A 593 -43.85 8.10 -11.94
C GLU A 593 -42.40 8.10 -12.41
N ARG A 594 -42.14 8.36 -13.70
CA ARG A 594 -40.78 8.59 -14.22
C ARG A 594 -40.17 9.87 -13.63
N GLU A 595 -40.94 10.94 -13.48
CA GLU A 595 -40.49 12.16 -12.78
C GLU A 595 -40.15 11.86 -11.30
N LYS A 596 -40.93 11.03 -10.59
CA LYS A 596 -40.60 10.56 -9.23
C LYS A 596 -39.35 9.68 -9.18
N VAL A 597 -39.18 8.74 -10.12
CA VAL A 597 -37.98 7.89 -10.23
C VAL A 597 -36.74 8.72 -10.57
N ASN A 598 -36.87 9.78 -11.38
CA ASN A 598 -35.78 10.72 -11.63
C ASN A 598 -35.37 11.48 -10.35
N GLN A 599 -36.33 11.92 -9.53
CA GLN A 599 -36.04 12.53 -8.22
C GLN A 599 -35.40 11.55 -7.22
N LEU A 600 -35.78 10.27 -7.27
CA LEU A 600 -35.13 9.20 -6.49
C LEU A 600 -33.68 8.99 -6.96
N ARG A 601 -33.45 8.84 -8.27
CA ARG A 601 -32.12 8.70 -8.88
C ARG A 601 -31.22 9.92 -8.64
N GLN A 602 -31.75 11.14 -8.63
CA GLN A 602 -30.98 12.33 -8.28
C GLN A 602 -30.50 12.29 -6.82
N ARG A 603 -31.39 12.02 -5.86
CA ARG A 603 -31.00 11.91 -4.43
C ARG A 603 -30.01 10.77 -4.18
N ASP A 604 -30.13 9.66 -4.90
CA ASP A 604 -29.15 8.58 -4.88
C ASP A 604 -27.76 9.04 -5.38
N LEU A 605 -27.70 9.86 -6.44
CA LEU A 605 -26.46 10.48 -6.92
C LEU A 605 -25.89 11.50 -5.92
N ASP A 606 -26.73 12.30 -5.28
CA ASP A 606 -26.32 13.28 -4.27
C ASP A 606 -25.68 12.56 -3.06
N LEU A 607 -26.26 11.44 -2.61
CA LEU A 607 -25.70 10.56 -1.58
C LEU A 607 -24.34 9.97 -1.98
N VAL A 608 -24.15 9.63 -3.25
CA VAL A 608 -22.85 9.20 -3.81
C VAL A 608 -21.83 10.34 -3.76
N PHE A 609 -22.20 11.55 -4.18
CA PHE A 609 -21.30 12.73 -4.13
C PHE A 609 -20.90 13.10 -2.70
N ASP A 610 -21.83 13.08 -1.75
CA ASP A 610 -21.54 13.26 -0.32
C ASP A 610 -20.58 12.19 0.18
N LYS A 611 -20.78 10.93 -0.19
CA LYS A 611 -19.92 9.83 0.24
C LYS A 611 -18.51 9.91 -0.34
N ILE A 612 -18.36 10.25 -1.61
CA ILE A 612 -17.07 10.56 -2.25
C ILE A 612 -16.38 11.72 -1.53
N THR A 613 -17.12 12.79 -1.22
CA THR A 613 -16.60 13.98 -0.54
C THR A 613 -16.14 13.67 0.88
N GLN A 614 -16.90 12.87 1.64
CA GLN A 614 -16.48 12.37 2.95
C GLN A 614 -15.19 11.54 2.87
N LEU A 615 -15.08 10.63 1.90
CA LEU A 615 -13.89 9.79 1.70
C LEU A 615 -12.67 10.63 1.30
N LYS A 616 -12.82 11.58 0.37
CA LYS A 616 -11.78 12.56 0.00
C LYS A 616 -11.29 13.37 1.20
N ASN A 617 -12.21 13.84 2.05
CA ASN A 617 -11.90 14.59 3.26
C ASN A 617 -11.33 13.71 4.40
N GLN A 618 -11.53 12.40 4.37
CA GLN A 618 -10.84 11.45 5.26
C GLN A 618 -9.43 11.13 4.74
N LEU A 619 -9.26 10.97 3.42
CA LEU A 619 -7.97 10.73 2.77
C LEU A 619 -7.02 11.91 2.99
N GLY A 620 -7.43 13.14 2.69
CA GLY A 620 -6.60 14.34 2.88
C GLY A 620 -6.10 14.50 4.32
N ARG A 621 -6.93 14.21 5.32
CA ARG A 621 -6.52 14.22 6.75
C ARG A 621 -5.54 13.10 7.10
N LYS A 622 -5.64 11.92 6.46
CA LYS A 622 -4.63 10.85 6.61
C LYS A 622 -3.31 11.25 5.96
N GLU A 623 -3.33 11.86 4.78
CA GLU A 623 -2.13 12.38 4.14
C GLU A 623 -1.47 13.50 4.95
N GLU A 624 -2.24 14.41 5.55
CA GLU A 624 -1.71 15.45 6.45
C GLU A 624 -1.02 14.85 7.68
N LEU A 625 -1.57 13.77 8.25
CA LEU A 625 -0.96 13.02 9.34
C LEU A 625 0.33 12.31 8.90
N LEU A 626 0.34 11.69 7.72
CA LEU A 626 1.54 11.08 7.12
C LEU A 626 2.64 12.13 6.86
N ARG A 627 2.28 13.30 6.30
CA ARG A 627 3.16 14.48 6.17
C ARG A 627 3.58 15.10 7.51
N GLY A 628 2.97 14.68 8.62
CA GLY A 628 3.46 14.90 9.99
C GLY A 628 4.58 13.93 10.31
N TYR A 629 4.29 12.61 10.26
CA TYR A 629 5.27 11.56 10.54
C TYR A 629 6.53 11.62 9.66
N GLU A 630 6.42 12.03 8.39
CA GLU A 630 7.57 12.29 7.50
C GLU A 630 8.52 13.35 8.08
N LYS A 631 7.99 14.42 8.69
CA LYS A 631 8.78 15.48 9.34
C LYS A 631 9.37 15.01 10.65
N ASP A 632 8.63 14.20 11.43
CA ASP A 632 9.11 13.64 12.68
C ASP A 632 10.28 12.65 12.43
N VAL A 633 10.16 11.79 11.41
CA VAL A 633 11.24 10.90 10.95
C VAL A 633 12.45 11.69 10.47
N GLU A 634 12.23 12.78 9.72
CA GLU A 634 13.31 13.65 9.25
C GLU A 634 13.98 14.44 10.40
N GLN A 635 13.23 14.84 11.43
CA GLN A 635 13.78 15.39 12.67
C GLN A 635 14.59 14.33 13.45
N LEU A 636 14.11 13.09 13.52
CA LEU A 636 14.83 11.98 14.15
C LEU A 636 16.15 11.67 13.44
N ARG A 637 16.21 11.71 12.10
CA ARG A 637 17.48 11.60 11.34
C ARG A 637 18.47 12.69 11.73
N ARG A 638 18.04 13.95 11.79
CA ARG A 638 18.89 15.09 12.19
C ARG A 638 19.36 14.99 13.64
N SER A 639 18.49 14.48 14.53
CA SER A 639 18.83 14.17 15.91
C SER A 639 19.90 13.06 16.00
N LYS A 640 19.77 11.98 15.21
CA LYS A 640 20.76 10.89 15.13
C LYS A 640 22.14 11.40 14.71
N VAL A 641 22.23 12.19 13.64
CA VAL A 641 23.49 12.80 13.19
C VAL A 641 24.08 13.72 14.27
N SER A 642 23.24 14.45 15.01
CA SER A 642 23.69 15.29 16.13
C SER A 642 24.25 14.45 17.29
N ILE A 643 23.61 13.33 17.62
CA ILE A 643 24.08 12.37 18.64
C ILE A 643 25.40 11.73 18.22
N GLU A 644 25.54 11.33 16.95
CA GLU A 644 26.79 10.77 16.39
C GLU A 644 27.96 11.78 16.47
N MET A 645 27.70 13.07 16.20
CA MET A 645 28.70 14.12 16.42
C MET A 645 29.09 14.29 17.89
N TYR A 646 28.14 14.21 18.83
CA TYR A 646 28.45 14.27 20.26
C TYR A 646 29.19 13.02 20.74
N GLN A 647 28.85 11.82 20.25
CA GLN A 647 29.59 10.59 20.54
C GLN A 647 31.04 10.68 20.04
N SER A 648 31.27 11.24 18.85
CA SER A 648 32.64 11.50 18.34
C SER A 648 33.41 12.56 19.14
N GLN A 649 32.71 13.51 19.79
CA GLN A 649 33.35 14.46 20.71
C GLN A 649 33.68 13.83 22.06
N VAL A 650 32.77 13.01 22.62
CA VAL A 650 33.00 12.26 23.86
C VAL A 650 34.17 11.30 23.71
N ALA A 651 34.22 10.51 22.63
CA ALA A 651 35.33 9.57 22.38
C ALA A 651 36.71 10.26 22.31
N LYS A 652 36.78 11.49 21.76
CA LYS A 652 38.03 12.28 21.75
C LYS A 652 38.43 12.77 23.14
N LEU A 653 37.46 13.18 23.95
CA LEU A 653 37.70 13.57 25.35
C LEU A 653 38.10 12.35 26.19
N GLU A 654 37.56 11.17 25.90
CA GLU A 654 38.01 9.90 26.50
C GLU A 654 39.47 9.59 26.09
N ASP A 655 39.81 9.64 24.79
CA ASP A 655 41.19 9.49 24.30
C ASP A 655 42.16 10.49 24.97
N ASP A 656 41.76 11.76 25.11
CA ASP A 656 42.60 12.81 25.71
C ASP A 656 42.76 12.62 27.24
N ILE A 657 41.71 12.16 27.94
CA ILE A 657 41.80 11.78 29.37
C ILE A 657 42.72 10.57 29.56
N TYR A 658 42.72 9.59 28.63
CA TYR A 658 43.67 8.47 28.69
C TYR A 658 45.12 8.95 28.51
N LYS A 659 45.40 9.87 27.58
CA LYS A 659 46.74 10.48 27.41
C LYS A 659 47.18 11.26 28.65
N GLU A 660 46.31 12.10 29.21
CA GLU A 660 46.62 12.81 30.48
C GLU A 660 46.91 11.84 31.63
N ALA A 661 46.22 10.68 31.67
CA ALA A 661 46.48 9.65 32.67
C ALA A 661 47.84 8.94 32.47
N GLU A 662 48.23 8.66 31.22
CA GLU A 662 49.55 8.11 30.86
C GLU A 662 50.69 9.10 31.16
N GLU A 663 50.57 10.36 30.73
CA GLU A 663 51.54 11.42 31.04
C GLU A 663 51.70 11.59 32.56
N LYS A 664 50.59 11.58 33.30
CA LYS A 664 50.59 11.66 34.78
C LYS A 664 51.20 10.43 35.44
N ALA A 665 51.14 9.25 34.83
CA ALA A 665 51.85 8.06 35.30
C ALA A 665 53.37 8.17 35.05
N LEU A 666 53.77 8.61 33.85
CA LEU A 666 55.18 8.84 33.50
C LEU A 666 55.83 9.92 34.38
N LEU A 667 55.11 11.01 34.66
CA LEU A 667 55.57 12.09 35.55
C LEU A 667 55.72 11.63 37.00
N LYS A 668 54.83 10.76 37.51
CA LYS A 668 55.00 10.11 38.82
C LYS A 668 56.24 9.22 38.86
N GLU A 669 56.41 8.36 37.86
CA GLU A 669 57.56 7.45 37.79
C GLU A 669 58.89 8.22 37.67
N ALA A 670 58.90 9.36 36.96
CA ALA A 670 60.04 10.27 36.92
C ALA A 670 60.32 10.95 38.27
N LEU A 671 59.27 11.35 39.01
CA LEU A 671 59.39 11.90 40.36
C LEU A 671 59.93 10.85 41.35
N GLU A 672 59.38 9.64 41.35
CA GLU A 672 59.83 8.53 42.22
C GLU A 672 61.30 8.16 41.98
N ARG A 673 61.75 8.14 40.71
CA ARG A 673 63.18 7.98 40.37
C ARG A 673 64.04 9.10 40.97
N MET A 674 63.59 10.36 40.86
CA MET A 674 64.32 11.53 41.38
C MET A 674 64.38 11.54 42.92
N GLU A 675 63.28 11.19 43.59
CA GLU A 675 63.23 11.03 45.05
C GLU A 675 64.16 9.90 45.51
N HIS A 676 64.22 8.79 44.78
CA HIS A 676 65.13 7.70 45.07
C HIS A 676 66.61 8.10 44.91
N GLN A 677 66.96 8.80 43.83
CA GLN A 677 68.30 9.38 43.63
C GLN A 677 68.67 10.34 44.78
N LEU A 678 67.77 11.28 45.11
CA LEU A 678 67.97 12.23 46.21
C LEU A 678 68.11 11.52 47.57
N CYS A 679 67.43 10.39 47.79
CA CYS A 679 67.61 9.56 48.98
C CYS A 679 68.97 8.84 48.99
N GLN A 680 69.48 8.37 47.85
CA GLN A 680 70.83 7.81 47.74
C GLN A 680 71.89 8.90 48.00
N GLU A 681 71.79 10.08 47.38
CA GLU A 681 72.69 11.20 47.64
C GLU A 681 72.67 11.64 49.10
N LYS A 682 71.49 11.70 49.75
CA LYS A 682 71.37 12.00 51.19
C LYS A 682 72.06 10.94 52.06
N ARG A 683 72.09 9.67 51.66
CA ARG A 683 72.85 8.61 52.35
C ARG A 683 74.36 8.77 52.15
N ILE A 684 74.80 8.98 50.91
CA ILE A 684 76.22 9.18 50.55
C ILE A 684 76.78 10.42 51.26
N ASN A 685 76.07 11.55 51.24
CA ASN A 685 76.47 12.77 51.95
C ASN A 685 76.54 12.59 53.47
N ARG A 686 75.71 11.73 54.07
CA ARG A 686 75.83 11.38 55.50
C ARG A 686 77.09 10.56 55.78
N ALA A 687 77.39 9.55 54.94
CA ALA A 687 78.61 8.75 55.08
C ALA A 687 79.88 9.61 54.91
N ILE A 688 79.93 10.50 53.91
CA ILE A 688 81.06 11.44 53.71
C ILE A 688 81.23 12.39 54.92
N ARG A 689 80.13 12.79 55.59
CA ARG A 689 80.15 13.58 56.83
C ARG A 689 80.48 12.78 58.09
N GLN A 690 80.65 11.46 57.99
CA GLN A 690 81.08 10.56 59.07
C GLN A 690 82.52 10.04 58.86
N GLN A 691 83.10 10.28 57.68
CA GLN A 691 84.50 10.01 57.35
C GLN A 691 85.39 11.27 57.41
N LYS A 692 84.82 12.41 57.81
CA LYS A 692 85.48 13.69 58.05
C LYS A 692 85.27 14.11 59.50
#